data_AF-A0A0L0W2R6-F1
#
_entry.id   AF-A0A0L0W2R6-F1
#
_cell.length_a   1.000
_cell.length_b   1.000
_cell.length_c   1.000
_cell.angle_alpha   90.00
_cell.angle_beta   90.00
_cell.angle_gamma   90.00
#
_symmetry.space_group_name_H-M   'P 1'
#
loop_
_entity.id
_entity.type
_entity.pdbx_description
1 polymer ?
#
loop_
_entity_poly.entity_id
_entity_poly.type
_entity_poly.pdbx_seq_one_letter_code
_entity_poly.pdbx_strand_id
1 'polypeptide(L)'
;MMRVLESISKPPVDLSDRVGFWDIVRLTLHWIVDVSFTGSKADVILHLKGSRDPYELLGSGAGFANIWRGNVKILLGHQNDEQEFLQIKSDQFIIGIPNLKDLINNAATGSAPMATATPAANYKRVYQRLSQESESDESDTKTLSSRETEFIKIVGKLINGVRWGMGIVLERACLDNVDKTCHCHGPAFHRKCRIFTFKPHYQVVTKIPQYARAPDGTLADSFKDFRSDFIHFSISLTSPTESGNRQKRPAGQNSLYFSAESFTHFFGWFKTFDSALALPIRQGNLFPSAQAASKKFGRHVATIKYRFGISPLFLAHTYRYESAPDWVHGKNVVLGFKAKISTFNVDLHTRAVETTIRKPEMKEPKKLIRKAFYQAEIKCQDVEIRALSAVFQTPRKSAYANDIGLTTDQDESETNSIWEENLEDEEDFLVNQSGEEGWFSIHSTKLGKKDTEWMDLNNFSDIFFWPNSSNAQQPKIKMFDCISCPRISFLRRPTTAASLQVSTNAFDGDSFADGQPVERTKFGKEDTHTCFIGKAEDPMKVQVGLIDARLNELNEQKYRCLLNAGSFHPQRPEDTKLLLQIEARMQTLQELKATMLNDSGNCDGDNSAGGDTANQTDGGDGSDSWADGERFLFELAKQISDENSEWSNRLLVHNPSILISNSIRDILLKYYYSSSQRRAFMYHISARAVKFILDLAEQESSCQAQKPKHDFNKRRSRMRSFDYQKFD
;
A
#
# COMPACT_ATOMS: atom_id res chain seq x y z
N MET A 1 23.40 -13.32 -1.09
CA MET A 1 22.40 -14.10 -1.84
C MET A 1 22.81 -14.34 -3.31
N MET A 2 23.02 -13.32 -4.16
CA MET A 2 23.37 -13.51 -5.58
C MET A 2 24.59 -14.43 -5.83
N ARG A 3 25.70 -14.22 -5.11
CA ARG A 3 26.90 -15.09 -5.20
C ARG A 3 26.64 -16.56 -4.80
N VAL A 4 25.68 -16.81 -3.90
CA VAL A 4 25.34 -18.18 -3.45
C VAL A 4 24.59 -18.91 -4.57
N LEU A 5 23.65 -18.23 -5.24
CA LEU A 5 22.99 -18.80 -6.41
C LEU A 5 23.97 -19.00 -7.57
N GLU A 6 24.93 -18.09 -7.75
CA GLU A 6 25.97 -18.25 -8.78
C GLU A 6 26.91 -19.44 -8.52
N SER A 7 27.16 -19.81 -7.25
CA SER A 7 27.95 -21.01 -6.91
C SER A 7 27.29 -22.34 -7.27
N ILE A 8 26.00 -22.34 -7.63
CA ILE A 8 25.31 -23.52 -8.18
C ILE A 8 25.86 -23.84 -9.58
N SER A 9 26.38 -22.84 -10.30
CA SER A 9 26.97 -22.99 -11.63
C SER A 9 28.49 -23.09 -11.58
N LYS A 10 29.09 -23.72 -12.60
CA LYS A 10 30.55 -23.79 -12.74
C LYS A 10 31.14 -22.37 -12.81
N PRO A 11 32.35 -22.14 -12.25
CA PRO A 11 33.05 -20.88 -12.42
C PRO A 11 33.13 -20.50 -13.90
N PRO A 12 32.89 -19.22 -14.27
CA PRO A 12 32.91 -18.83 -15.67
C PRO A 12 34.35 -18.88 -16.19
N VAL A 13 34.63 -19.87 -17.04
CA VAL A 13 35.90 -20.02 -17.78
C VAL A 13 35.84 -19.27 -19.12
N ASP A 14 34.62 -19.04 -19.64
CA ASP A 14 34.35 -18.33 -20.88
C ASP A 14 34.69 -16.83 -20.76
N LEU A 15 35.19 -16.23 -21.85
CA LEU A 15 35.55 -14.81 -21.89
C LEU A 15 34.35 -13.88 -22.13
N SER A 16 33.19 -14.43 -22.50
CA SER A 16 31.94 -13.69 -22.73
C SER A 16 31.51 -12.88 -21.51
N ASP A 17 30.77 -11.79 -21.73
CA ASP A 17 30.23 -11.00 -20.63
C ASP A 17 29.33 -11.86 -19.71
N ARG A 18 29.41 -11.62 -18.41
CA ARG A 18 28.71 -12.44 -17.42
C ARG A 18 27.20 -12.26 -17.57
N VAL A 19 26.48 -13.38 -17.52
CA VAL A 19 25.04 -13.40 -17.37
C VAL A 19 24.64 -13.12 -15.92
N GLY A 20 23.45 -12.58 -15.70
CA GLY A 20 22.90 -12.44 -14.36
C GLY A 20 22.49 -13.78 -13.77
N PHE A 21 22.35 -13.87 -12.44
CA PHE A 21 21.92 -15.11 -11.78
C PHE A 21 20.57 -15.62 -12.27
N TRP A 22 19.67 -14.74 -12.74
CA TRP A 22 18.37 -15.12 -13.32
C TRP A 22 18.52 -15.89 -14.64
N ASP A 23 19.46 -15.47 -15.49
CA ASP A 23 19.79 -16.19 -16.73
C ASP A 23 20.54 -17.48 -16.43
N ILE A 24 21.38 -17.52 -15.38
CA ILE A 24 22.04 -18.76 -14.92
C ILE A 24 21.00 -19.78 -14.44
N VAL A 25 20.02 -19.34 -13.65
CA VAL A 25 18.89 -20.16 -13.23
C VAL A 25 18.16 -20.70 -14.45
N ARG A 26 17.83 -19.87 -15.44
CA ARG A 26 17.19 -20.29 -16.70
C ARG A 26 18.07 -21.22 -17.54
N LEU A 27 19.39 -21.08 -17.48
CA LEU A 27 20.35 -21.92 -18.19
C LEU A 27 20.47 -23.32 -17.56
N THR A 28 20.27 -23.43 -16.25
CA THR A 28 20.57 -24.64 -15.46
C THR A 28 19.31 -25.40 -15.02
N LEU A 29 18.25 -24.67 -14.68
CA LEU A 29 17.02 -25.22 -14.12
C LEU A 29 15.91 -25.23 -15.19
N HIS A 30 15.42 -26.44 -15.49
CA HIS A 30 14.35 -26.69 -16.47
C HIS A 30 13.14 -27.39 -15.83
N TRP A 31 13.02 -27.28 -14.50
CA TRP A 31 11.99 -27.97 -13.74
C TRP A 31 10.68 -27.19 -13.74
N ILE A 32 9.59 -27.94 -13.81
CA ILE A 32 8.25 -27.51 -13.40
C ILE A 32 8.03 -28.16 -12.04
N VAL A 33 7.73 -27.37 -11.02
CA VAL A 33 7.68 -27.83 -9.62
C VAL A 33 6.28 -27.62 -9.06
N ASP A 34 5.71 -28.68 -8.50
CA ASP A 34 4.47 -28.67 -7.71
C ASP A 34 4.79 -29.20 -6.30
N VAL A 35 4.68 -28.35 -5.29
CA VAL A 35 4.81 -28.73 -3.88
C VAL A 35 3.49 -28.46 -3.18
N SER A 36 2.91 -29.51 -2.60
CA SER A 36 1.62 -29.43 -1.91
C SER A 36 1.78 -29.80 -0.43
N PHE A 37 1.39 -28.88 0.45
CA PHE A 37 1.29 -29.06 1.89
C PHE A 37 -0.20 -29.19 2.25
N THR A 38 -0.69 -30.43 2.35
CA THR A 38 -2.10 -30.72 2.58
C THR A 38 -2.47 -30.69 4.06
N GLY A 39 -3.66 -30.18 4.38
CA GLY A 39 -4.21 -30.16 5.73
C GLY A 39 -4.50 -28.75 6.24
N SER A 40 -5.45 -28.64 7.16
CA SER A 40 -5.88 -27.36 7.76
C SER A 40 -4.83 -26.70 8.66
N LYS A 41 -3.84 -27.49 9.13
CA LYS A 41 -2.72 -27.03 9.96
C LYS A 41 -1.40 -26.89 9.20
N ALA A 42 -1.41 -27.05 7.87
CA ALA A 42 -0.21 -26.96 7.05
C ALA A 42 0.09 -25.50 6.68
N ASP A 43 1.15 -24.97 7.27
CA ASP A 43 1.57 -23.57 7.10
C ASP A 43 2.92 -23.50 6.38
N VAL A 44 3.04 -22.54 5.45
CA VAL A 44 4.31 -22.13 4.84
C VAL A 44 4.58 -20.70 5.28
N ILE A 45 5.74 -20.48 5.90
CA ILE A 45 6.09 -19.20 6.51
C ILE A 45 7.35 -18.64 5.85
N LEU A 46 7.27 -17.41 5.35
CA LEU A 46 8.41 -16.64 4.84
C LEU A 46 8.70 -15.47 5.78
N HIS A 47 9.80 -15.56 6.53
CA HIS A 47 10.31 -14.48 7.36
C HIS A 47 11.27 -13.58 6.57
N LEU A 48 10.95 -12.29 6.52
CA LEU A 48 11.77 -11.24 5.92
C LEU A 48 12.25 -10.30 7.03
N LYS A 49 13.46 -10.55 7.51
CA LYS A 49 14.09 -9.81 8.61
C LYS A 49 14.19 -8.30 8.32
N GLY A 50 14.01 -7.48 9.35
CA GLY A 50 14.01 -6.01 9.23
C GLY A 50 15.33 -5.33 9.63
N SER A 51 16.35 -6.10 9.99
CA SER A 51 17.71 -5.62 10.25
C SER A 51 18.76 -6.43 9.49
N ARG A 52 19.92 -5.80 9.28
CA ARG A 52 21.11 -6.44 8.70
C ARG A 52 21.93 -7.19 9.74
N ASP A 53 21.76 -6.87 11.02
CA ASP A 53 22.40 -7.61 12.10
C ASP A 53 21.65 -8.94 12.28
N PRO A 54 22.28 -10.11 12.00
CA PRO A 54 21.62 -11.40 12.13
C PRO A 54 21.03 -11.65 13.52
N TYR A 55 21.55 -11.02 14.57
CA TYR A 55 21.16 -11.22 15.96
C TYR A 55 20.02 -10.29 16.44
N GLU A 56 19.75 -9.20 15.74
CA GLU A 56 18.68 -8.28 16.10
C GLU A 56 17.31 -8.86 15.69
N LEU A 57 16.63 -9.55 16.60
CA LEU A 57 15.34 -10.23 16.35
C LEU A 57 14.12 -9.45 16.87
N LEU A 58 14.32 -8.42 17.70
CA LEU A 58 13.26 -7.62 18.29
C LEU A 58 13.13 -6.25 17.62
N GLY A 59 12.02 -5.55 17.89
CA GLY A 59 11.76 -4.21 17.37
C GLY A 59 11.79 -4.17 15.83
N SER A 60 12.58 -3.26 15.28
CA SER A 60 12.79 -3.15 13.83
C SER A 60 13.41 -4.41 13.22
N GLY A 61 14.25 -5.13 13.98
CA GLY A 61 14.91 -6.36 13.52
C GLY A 61 13.96 -7.52 13.20
N ALA A 62 12.79 -7.57 13.85
CA ALA A 62 11.79 -8.63 13.64
C ALA A 62 11.32 -8.74 12.18
N GLY A 63 11.26 -7.61 11.46
CA GLY A 63 10.80 -7.58 10.07
C GLY A 63 9.35 -8.04 9.91
N PHE A 64 9.05 -8.67 8.77
CA PHE A 64 7.71 -9.16 8.44
C PHE A 64 7.70 -10.66 8.17
N ALA A 65 6.62 -11.31 8.56
CA ALA A 65 6.34 -12.69 8.19
C ALA A 65 5.13 -12.74 7.25
N ASN A 66 5.27 -13.49 6.16
CA ASN A 66 4.17 -13.88 5.29
C ASN A 66 3.84 -15.34 5.58
N ILE A 67 2.59 -15.64 5.93
CA ILE A 67 2.12 -16.99 6.21
C ILE A 67 1.05 -17.35 5.21
N TRP A 68 1.29 -18.42 4.46
CA TRP A 68 0.26 -19.13 3.70
C TRP A 68 -0.21 -20.29 4.56
N ARG A 69 -1.49 -20.33 4.89
CA ARG A 69 -2.07 -21.27 5.86
C ARG A 69 -3.18 -22.08 5.25
N GLY A 70 -3.16 -23.38 5.51
CA GLY A 70 -4.16 -24.34 5.08
C GLY A 70 -4.03 -24.68 3.60
N ASN A 71 -3.92 -25.98 3.31
CA ASN A 71 -3.91 -26.53 1.94
C ASN A 71 -2.99 -25.76 0.98
N VAL A 72 -1.76 -25.50 1.42
CA VAL A 72 -0.82 -24.65 0.67
C VAL A 72 -0.29 -25.41 -0.54
N LYS A 73 -0.41 -24.82 -1.72
CA LYS A 73 0.10 -25.36 -2.97
C LYS A 73 1.00 -24.35 -3.66
N ILE A 74 2.27 -24.71 -3.83
CA ILE A 74 3.30 -23.90 -4.48
C ILE A 74 3.55 -24.46 -5.88
N LEU A 75 3.32 -23.65 -6.90
CA LEU A 75 3.47 -23.98 -8.31
C LEU A 75 4.56 -23.09 -8.92
N LEU A 76 5.60 -23.69 -9.49
CA LEU A 76 6.70 -23.00 -10.15
C LEU A 76 6.80 -23.44 -11.61
N GLY A 77 6.79 -22.49 -12.55
CA GLY A 77 6.93 -22.74 -13.98
C GLY A 77 5.68 -23.32 -14.66
N HIS A 78 4.54 -23.40 -13.96
CA HIS A 78 3.28 -23.84 -14.55
C HIS A 78 2.64 -22.72 -15.37
N GLN A 79 2.14 -23.06 -16.57
CA GLN A 79 1.31 -22.13 -17.35
C GLN A 79 0.01 -21.82 -16.60
N ASN A 80 -0.39 -20.56 -16.64
CA ASN A 80 -1.61 -20.05 -16.04
C ASN A 80 -2.05 -18.78 -16.78
N ASP A 81 -3.34 -18.47 -16.69
CA ASP A 81 -3.96 -17.34 -17.39
C ASP A 81 -3.36 -15.99 -16.98
N GLU A 82 -2.73 -15.93 -15.80
CA GLU A 82 -2.16 -14.71 -15.23
C GLU A 82 -0.68 -14.47 -15.60
N GLN A 83 -0.07 -15.39 -16.38
CA GLN A 83 1.33 -15.35 -16.78
C GLN A 83 2.32 -15.33 -15.60
N GLU A 84 1.96 -15.96 -14.48
CA GLU A 84 2.76 -15.98 -13.26
C GLU A 84 3.80 -17.12 -13.31
N PHE A 85 5.05 -16.84 -12.94
CA PHE A 85 6.10 -17.86 -12.87
C PHE A 85 6.00 -18.68 -11.57
N LEU A 86 5.58 -18.06 -10.47
CA LEU A 86 5.36 -18.67 -9.17
C LEU A 86 3.93 -18.36 -8.72
N GLN A 87 3.16 -19.38 -8.36
CA GLN A 87 1.84 -19.23 -7.72
C GLN A 87 1.83 -19.99 -6.40
N ILE A 88 1.36 -19.33 -5.35
CA ILE A 88 1.10 -19.94 -4.05
C ILE A 88 -0.39 -19.83 -3.78
N LYS A 89 -1.07 -20.96 -3.69
CA LYS A 89 -2.49 -21.06 -3.35
C LYS A 89 -2.61 -21.55 -1.91
N SER A 90 -3.50 -20.97 -1.12
CA SER A 90 -3.76 -21.39 0.27
C SER A 90 -5.17 -21.01 0.70
N ASP A 91 -5.65 -21.56 1.81
CA ASP A 91 -6.97 -21.18 2.36
C ASP A 91 -6.95 -19.77 2.95
N GLN A 92 -5.84 -19.39 3.58
CA GLN A 92 -5.62 -18.11 4.22
C GLN A 92 -4.22 -17.56 3.93
N PHE A 93 -4.09 -16.24 4.01
CA PHE A 93 -2.82 -15.52 3.94
C PHE A 93 -2.75 -14.47 5.04
N ILE A 94 -1.69 -14.48 5.83
CA ILE A 94 -1.48 -13.55 6.94
C ILE A 94 -0.14 -12.84 6.72
N ILE A 95 -0.15 -11.52 6.87
CA ILE A 95 1.05 -10.69 6.91
C ILE A 95 1.09 -9.93 8.23
N GLY A 96 2.22 -9.99 8.92
CA GLY A 96 2.37 -9.33 10.22
C GLY A 96 3.81 -9.28 10.70
N ILE A 97 3.99 -8.59 11.82
CA ILE A 97 5.27 -8.48 12.54
C ILE A 97 5.35 -9.66 13.50
N PRO A 98 6.31 -10.59 13.35
CA PRO A 98 6.36 -11.79 14.17
C PRO A 98 6.91 -11.50 15.56
N ASN A 99 6.45 -12.26 16.55
CA ASN A 99 7.00 -12.28 17.89
C ASN A 99 8.14 -13.29 17.99
N LEU A 100 9.37 -12.82 17.81
CA LEU A 100 10.57 -13.67 17.80
C LEU A 100 11.27 -13.76 19.17
N LYS A 101 10.61 -13.36 20.26
CA LYS A 101 11.21 -13.29 21.60
C LYS A 101 11.85 -14.62 22.04
N ASP A 102 11.19 -15.73 21.73
CA ASP A 102 11.64 -17.07 22.13
C ASP A 102 12.79 -17.61 21.28
N LEU A 103 13.12 -16.94 20.17
CA LEU A 103 14.24 -17.29 19.29
C LEU A 103 15.54 -16.57 19.66
N ILE A 104 15.50 -15.67 20.65
CA ILE A 104 16.68 -14.95 21.11
C ILE A 104 17.63 -15.91 21.81
N ASN A 105 18.85 -16.01 21.28
CA ASN A 105 19.92 -16.78 21.88
C ASN A 105 20.99 -15.83 22.43
N ASN A 106 20.82 -15.43 23.69
CA ASN A 106 21.74 -14.52 24.38
C ASN A 106 23.17 -15.10 24.53
N ALA A 107 23.31 -16.44 24.43
CA ALA A 107 24.61 -17.10 24.44
C ALA A 107 25.36 -16.91 23.11
N ALA A 108 24.66 -16.95 21.98
CA ALA A 108 25.26 -16.78 20.65
C ALA A 108 25.64 -15.32 20.36
N THR A 109 24.95 -14.36 20.99
CA THR A 109 25.21 -12.92 20.83
C THR A 109 26.29 -12.40 21.78
N GLY A 110 26.68 -13.16 22.80
CA GLY A 110 27.63 -12.72 23.83
C GLY A 110 27.11 -11.56 24.71
N SER A 111 25.82 -11.23 24.61
CA SER A 111 25.20 -10.10 25.31
C SER A 111 24.75 -10.43 26.74
N ALA A 112 24.87 -11.69 27.18
CA ALA A 112 24.66 -12.10 28.56
C ALA A 112 25.88 -12.87 29.10
N PRO A 113 26.20 -12.73 30.41
CA PRO A 113 27.21 -13.57 31.07
C PRO A 113 26.94 -15.06 30.84
N MET A 114 27.99 -15.86 30.64
CA MET A 114 27.89 -17.29 30.31
C MET A 114 27.07 -18.09 31.34
N ALA A 115 26.99 -17.61 32.59
CA ALA A 115 26.20 -18.20 33.67
C ALA A 115 24.68 -17.97 33.57
N THR A 116 24.23 -16.92 32.86
CA THR A 116 22.80 -16.58 32.66
C THR A 116 22.37 -16.66 31.19
N ALA A 117 23.31 -17.00 30.30
CA ALA A 117 23.08 -17.13 28.88
C ALA A 117 22.16 -18.32 28.60
N THR A 118 20.96 -18.04 28.07
CA THR A 118 19.97 -19.05 27.69
C THR A 118 20.41 -19.72 26.39
N PRO A 119 20.69 -21.04 26.37
CA PRO A 119 21.01 -21.75 25.14
C PRO A 119 19.78 -21.80 24.22
N ALA A 120 19.99 -21.97 22.91
CA ALA A 120 18.92 -22.11 21.92
C ALA A 120 17.96 -23.31 22.14
N ALA A 121 18.04 -24.07 23.24
CA ALA A 121 17.24 -25.27 23.49
C ALA A 121 15.71 -25.05 23.39
N ASN A 122 15.22 -23.81 23.43
CA ASN A 122 13.82 -23.46 23.22
C ASN A 122 13.37 -23.56 21.74
N TYR A 123 14.27 -23.49 20.74
CA TYR A 123 13.90 -23.57 19.32
C TYR A 123 13.24 -24.91 18.97
N LYS A 124 13.71 -26.01 19.58
CA LYS A 124 13.14 -27.35 19.37
C LYS A 124 11.76 -27.48 20.01
N ARG A 125 11.52 -26.86 21.17
CA ARG A 125 10.25 -27.00 21.90
C ARG A 125 9.06 -26.33 21.21
N VAL A 126 9.27 -25.19 20.55
CA VAL A 126 8.18 -24.49 19.82
C VAL A 126 7.72 -25.32 18.61
N TYR A 127 8.66 -25.84 17.80
CA TYR A 127 8.33 -26.72 16.66
C TYR A 127 7.93 -28.14 17.08
N GLN A 128 8.44 -28.69 18.19
CA GLN A 128 7.99 -29.98 18.72
C GLN A 128 6.58 -29.91 19.33
N ARG A 129 6.21 -28.81 20.00
CA ARG A 129 4.82 -28.61 20.47
C ARG A 129 3.85 -28.54 19.27
N LEU A 130 4.26 -27.90 18.17
CA LEU A 130 3.51 -27.84 16.90
C LEU A 130 3.32 -29.20 16.20
N SER A 131 4.16 -30.20 16.48
CA SER A 131 4.10 -31.53 15.85
C SER A 131 3.54 -32.63 16.76
N GLN A 132 3.40 -32.37 18.07
CA GLN A 132 2.88 -33.34 19.06
C GLN A 132 1.45 -33.04 19.56
N GLU A 133 0.81 -31.94 19.15
CA GLU A 133 -0.64 -31.75 19.35
C GLU A 133 -1.43 -32.60 18.32
N SER A 134 -1.42 -33.91 18.58
CA SER A 134 -2.28 -34.93 17.99
C SER A 134 -3.76 -34.61 18.21
N GLU A 135 -4.54 -34.67 17.12
CA GLU A 135 -5.99 -35.01 17.03
C GLU A 135 -6.92 -34.60 18.18
N SER A 136 -6.75 -33.44 18.81
CA SER A 136 -7.80 -32.86 19.65
C SER A 136 -8.72 -31.98 18.80
N ASP A 137 -10.03 -32.15 19.05
CA ASP A 137 -11.16 -31.59 18.31
C ASP A 137 -10.96 -30.13 17.86
N GLU A 138 -11.43 -29.83 16.64
CA GLU A 138 -11.50 -28.49 16.04
C GLU A 138 -12.27 -27.45 16.91
N SER A 139 -12.90 -27.88 18.01
CA SER A 139 -13.63 -27.03 18.95
C SER A 139 -12.77 -26.37 20.04
N ASP A 140 -11.50 -26.73 20.20
CA ASP A 140 -10.67 -26.21 21.28
C ASP A 140 -10.10 -24.81 20.99
N THR A 141 -10.79 -23.78 21.50
CA THR A 141 -10.46 -22.35 21.43
C THR A 141 -9.05 -22.01 21.92
N LYS A 142 -8.43 -22.87 22.74
CA LYS A 142 -7.06 -22.71 23.27
C LYS A 142 -5.95 -22.92 22.23
N THR A 143 -6.17 -23.70 21.18
CA THR A 143 -5.17 -23.90 20.11
C THR A 143 -5.18 -22.78 19.07
N LEU A 144 -6.30 -22.06 18.93
CA LEU A 144 -6.40 -20.83 18.12
C LEU A 144 -5.76 -19.64 18.84
N SER A 145 -5.95 -19.50 20.16
CA SER A 145 -5.32 -18.41 20.94
C SER A 145 -3.80 -18.54 21.06
N SER A 146 -3.26 -19.76 21.09
CA SER A 146 -1.79 -19.97 21.08
C SER A 146 -1.15 -19.50 19.76
N ARG A 147 -1.89 -19.55 18.64
CA ARG A 147 -1.44 -19.10 17.31
C ARG A 147 -1.49 -17.58 17.14
N GLU A 148 -2.32 -16.85 17.89
CA GLU A 148 -2.30 -15.38 17.90
C GLU A 148 -1.07 -14.80 18.61
N THR A 149 -0.45 -15.56 19.52
CA THR A 149 0.80 -15.15 20.20
C THR A 149 2.05 -15.18 19.29
N GLU A 150 1.90 -15.68 18.04
CA GLU A 150 2.93 -15.70 17.00
C GLU A 150 3.29 -14.30 16.50
N PHE A 151 2.38 -13.33 16.64
CA PHE A 151 2.55 -11.99 16.09
C PHE A 151 2.59 -10.92 17.18
N ILE A 152 3.48 -9.94 16.96
CA ILE A 152 3.42 -8.64 17.62
C ILE A 152 2.23 -7.83 17.12
N LYS A 153 2.03 -7.84 15.80
CA LYS A 153 0.93 -7.15 15.14
C LYS A 153 0.63 -7.84 13.82
N ILE A 154 -0.62 -8.22 13.62
CA ILE A 154 -1.13 -8.62 12.31
C ILE A 154 -1.47 -7.34 11.53
N VAL A 155 -0.94 -7.22 10.31
CA VAL A 155 -1.19 -6.07 9.42
C VAL A 155 -2.22 -6.42 8.35
N GLY A 156 -2.30 -7.68 7.94
CA GLY A 156 -3.30 -8.15 7.00
C GLY A 156 -3.63 -9.61 7.19
N LYS A 157 -4.90 -9.95 7.02
CA LYS A 157 -5.43 -11.31 7.05
C LYS A 157 -6.42 -11.46 5.89
N LEU A 158 -6.07 -12.28 4.92
CA LEU A 158 -6.93 -12.64 3.81
C LEU A 158 -7.38 -14.09 4.00
N ILE A 159 -8.64 -14.37 3.73
CA ILE A 159 -9.25 -15.68 3.90
C ILE A 159 -10.13 -16.02 2.69
N ASN A 160 -10.79 -17.19 2.71
CA ASN A 160 -11.67 -17.66 1.63
C ASN A 160 -10.91 -18.01 0.35
N GLY A 161 -9.69 -18.53 0.49
CA GLY A 161 -8.86 -18.99 -0.62
C GLY A 161 -8.08 -17.84 -1.25
N VAL A 162 -6.77 -17.86 -1.07
CA VAL A 162 -5.84 -16.83 -1.52
C VAL A 162 -4.94 -17.39 -2.61
N ARG A 163 -4.70 -16.59 -3.66
CA ARG A 163 -3.64 -16.83 -4.65
C ARG A 163 -2.68 -15.66 -4.60
N TRP A 164 -1.45 -15.96 -4.21
CA TRP A 164 -0.33 -15.05 -4.33
C TRP A 164 0.50 -15.45 -5.54
N GLY A 165 0.76 -14.52 -6.45
CA GLY A 165 1.45 -14.78 -7.70
C GLY A 165 2.65 -13.86 -7.90
N MET A 166 3.67 -14.37 -8.58
CA MET A 166 4.85 -13.62 -8.99
C MET A 166 5.20 -13.96 -10.45
N GLY A 167 5.18 -12.97 -11.33
CA GLY A 167 5.59 -13.09 -12.72
C GLY A 167 6.99 -12.55 -12.97
N ILE A 168 7.73 -13.24 -13.86
CA ILE A 168 9.06 -12.83 -14.32
C ILE A 168 9.07 -13.02 -15.84
N VAL A 169 9.11 -11.90 -16.58
CA VAL A 169 9.25 -11.91 -18.05
C VAL A 169 10.58 -11.25 -18.40
N LEU A 170 11.37 -11.91 -19.24
CA LEU A 170 12.68 -11.43 -19.66
C LEU A 170 12.56 -10.75 -21.03
N GLU A 171 13.31 -9.66 -21.22
CA GLU A 171 13.45 -8.94 -22.49
C GLU A 171 14.94 -8.73 -22.81
N ARG A 172 15.28 -8.76 -24.09
CA ARG A 172 16.58 -8.33 -24.62
C ARG A 172 16.43 -7.27 -25.70
N ALA A 173 17.47 -6.47 -25.90
CA ALA A 173 17.60 -5.55 -27.03
C ALA A 173 18.36 -6.21 -28.19
N CYS A 174 18.23 -5.66 -29.40
CA CYS A 174 19.11 -6.05 -30.52
C CYS A 174 20.57 -5.67 -30.20
N LEU A 175 21.54 -6.37 -30.81
CA LEU A 175 22.97 -6.12 -30.62
C LEU A 175 23.43 -4.93 -31.47
N ASP A 176 24.43 -4.18 -30.98
CA ASP A 176 25.07 -3.12 -31.77
C ASP A 176 25.64 -3.72 -33.06
N ASN A 177 25.32 -3.09 -34.20
CA ASN A 177 25.92 -3.34 -35.51
C ASN A 177 25.80 -4.75 -36.11
N VAL A 178 24.84 -5.59 -35.67
CA VAL A 178 24.64 -6.94 -36.26
C VAL A 178 23.28 -7.10 -36.94
N ASP A 179 22.21 -6.54 -36.39
CA ASP A 179 20.90 -6.53 -37.06
C ASP A 179 20.80 -5.33 -37.99
N LYS A 180 21.11 -5.52 -39.28
CA LYS A 180 20.98 -4.47 -40.32
C LYS A 180 19.57 -3.90 -40.46
N THR A 181 18.58 -4.54 -39.82
CA THR A 181 17.16 -4.16 -39.80
C THR A 181 16.82 -3.17 -38.67
N CYS A 182 17.60 -3.13 -37.58
CA CYS A 182 17.42 -2.18 -36.47
C CYS A 182 18.54 -1.14 -36.47
N HIS A 183 18.27 0.13 -36.80
CA HIS A 183 19.26 1.24 -36.67
C HIS A 183 19.50 1.66 -35.20
N CYS A 184 19.53 0.70 -34.27
CA CYS A 184 19.75 0.94 -32.85
C CYS A 184 21.24 1.00 -32.54
N HIS A 185 21.65 2.01 -31.77
CA HIS A 185 23.02 2.18 -31.33
C HIS A 185 23.07 2.50 -29.84
N GLY A 186 24.18 2.17 -29.19
CA GLY A 186 24.45 2.54 -27.81
C GLY A 186 23.93 1.53 -26.79
N PRO A 187 23.77 1.91 -25.51
CA PRO A 187 23.44 0.96 -24.45
C PRO A 187 22.02 0.40 -24.63
N ALA A 188 21.79 -0.83 -24.15
CA ALA A 188 20.51 -1.55 -24.31
C ALA A 188 19.28 -0.73 -23.89
N PHE A 189 19.41 0.19 -22.92
CA PHE A 189 18.33 1.06 -22.45
C PHE A 189 17.85 2.05 -23.52
N HIS A 190 18.76 2.55 -24.38
CA HIS A 190 18.46 3.52 -25.44
C HIS A 190 18.08 2.87 -26.78
N ARG A 191 18.32 1.57 -26.93
CA ARG A 191 17.92 0.81 -28.13
C ARG A 191 16.39 0.68 -28.16
N LYS A 192 15.77 1.03 -29.29
CA LYS A 192 14.31 0.94 -29.48
C LYS A 192 13.79 -0.49 -29.58
N CYS A 193 14.63 -1.43 -30.01
CA CYS A 193 14.23 -2.82 -30.17
C CYS A 193 13.91 -3.50 -28.84
N ARG A 194 12.85 -4.32 -28.90
CA ARG A 194 12.30 -5.07 -27.77
C ARG A 194 12.04 -6.49 -28.22
N ILE A 195 12.79 -7.43 -27.68
CA ILE A 195 12.77 -8.81 -28.13
C ILE A 195 12.51 -9.71 -26.92
N PHE A 196 11.44 -10.48 -26.97
CA PHE A 196 11.04 -11.44 -25.93
C PHE A 196 11.39 -12.88 -26.29
N THR A 197 11.90 -13.10 -27.50
CA THR A 197 12.39 -14.39 -27.97
C THR A 197 13.88 -14.54 -27.69
N PHE A 198 14.28 -15.72 -27.21
CA PHE A 198 15.65 -15.99 -26.84
C PHE A 198 16.16 -17.27 -27.49
N LYS A 199 17.48 -17.29 -27.70
CA LYS A 199 18.20 -18.52 -27.98
C LYS A 199 17.90 -19.54 -26.87
N PRO A 200 17.57 -20.80 -27.20
CA PRO A 200 17.32 -21.81 -26.19
C PRO A 200 18.61 -22.25 -25.50
N HIS A 201 18.50 -22.70 -24.24
CA HIS A 201 19.65 -23.03 -23.38
C HIS A 201 20.59 -24.07 -24.02
N TYR A 202 20.05 -25.07 -24.71
CA TYR A 202 20.84 -26.16 -25.32
C TYR A 202 21.70 -25.71 -26.50
N GLN A 203 21.47 -24.51 -27.05
CA GLN A 203 22.33 -23.93 -28.08
C GLN A 203 23.45 -23.05 -27.49
N VAL A 204 23.45 -22.81 -26.17
CA VAL A 204 24.49 -22.05 -25.49
C VAL A 204 25.71 -22.95 -25.31
N VAL A 205 26.77 -22.66 -26.05
CA VAL A 205 28.02 -23.44 -26.03
C VAL A 205 29.12 -22.54 -25.46
N THR A 206 29.56 -22.82 -24.24
CA THR A 206 30.66 -22.10 -23.61
C THR A 206 32.00 -22.56 -24.18
N LYS A 207 32.93 -21.63 -24.32
CA LYS A 207 34.25 -21.85 -24.91
C LYS A 207 35.35 -21.56 -23.90
N ILE A 208 36.39 -22.38 -23.95
CA ILE A 208 37.63 -22.17 -23.19
C ILE A 208 38.36 -20.96 -23.84
N PRO A 209 39.11 -20.12 -23.09
CA PRO A 209 39.72 -18.90 -23.63
C PRO A 209 40.52 -19.06 -24.93
N GLN A 210 41.15 -20.22 -25.14
CA GLN A 210 41.89 -20.56 -26.37
C GLN A 210 41.01 -20.56 -27.64
N TYR A 211 39.72 -20.90 -27.50
CA TYR A 211 38.76 -21.03 -28.61
C TYR A 211 37.69 -19.92 -28.61
N ALA A 212 37.78 -18.98 -27.65
CA ALA A 212 36.80 -17.92 -27.46
C ALA A 212 36.97 -16.75 -28.45
N ARG A 213 38.07 -16.71 -29.21
CA ARG A 213 38.30 -15.72 -30.26
C ARG A 213 37.96 -16.32 -31.62
N ALA A 214 37.19 -15.60 -32.42
CA ALA A 214 36.94 -15.91 -33.81
C ALA A 214 38.21 -15.65 -34.66
N PRO A 215 38.30 -16.17 -35.89
CA PRO A 215 39.46 -15.99 -36.77
C PRO A 215 39.78 -14.52 -37.09
N ASP A 216 38.78 -13.64 -37.00
CA ASP A 216 38.88 -12.18 -37.16
C ASP A 216 39.40 -11.45 -35.90
N GLY A 217 39.74 -12.19 -34.85
CA GLY A 217 40.20 -11.66 -33.55
C GLY A 217 39.08 -11.15 -32.65
N THR A 218 37.82 -11.16 -33.10
CA THR A 218 36.69 -10.74 -32.26
C THR A 218 36.36 -11.78 -31.21
N LEU A 219 35.88 -11.34 -30.05
CA LEU A 219 35.46 -12.23 -28.98
C LEU A 219 34.09 -12.82 -29.32
N ALA A 220 34.00 -14.15 -29.40
CA ALA A 220 32.73 -14.83 -29.59
C ALA A 220 31.91 -14.81 -28.29
N ASP A 221 30.74 -14.16 -28.30
CA ASP A 221 29.82 -14.18 -27.16
C ASP A 221 28.96 -15.45 -27.15
N SER A 222 29.29 -16.39 -26.26
CA SER A 222 28.59 -17.67 -26.10
C SER A 222 27.14 -17.50 -25.65
N PHE A 223 26.83 -16.41 -24.93
CA PHE A 223 25.50 -16.08 -24.43
C PHE A 223 24.73 -15.11 -25.33
N LYS A 224 25.26 -14.83 -26.52
CA LYS A 224 24.58 -14.05 -27.54
C LYS A 224 23.15 -14.57 -27.76
N ASP A 225 22.19 -13.66 -27.82
CA ASP A 225 20.75 -13.92 -27.97
C ASP A 225 20.10 -14.77 -26.84
N PHE A 226 20.88 -15.25 -25.87
CA PHE A 226 20.39 -15.91 -24.65
C PHE A 226 20.28 -14.95 -23.47
N ARG A 227 21.27 -14.06 -23.31
CA ARG A 227 21.36 -13.07 -22.22
C ARG A 227 20.18 -12.10 -22.28
N SER A 228 19.57 -11.84 -21.13
CA SER A 228 18.52 -10.82 -20.97
C SER A 228 19.09 -9.48 -20.53
N ASP A 229 18.54 -8.40 -21.10
CA ASP A 229 18.90 -7.03 -20.74
C ASP A 229 17.94 -6.47 -19.68
N PHE A 230 16.67 -6.86 -19.75
CA PHE A 230 15.59 -6.33 -18.90
C PHE A 230 14.74 -7.45 -18.31
N ILE A 231 14.21 -7.17 -17.12
CA ILE A 231 13.31 -8.04 -16.36
C ILE A 231 12.04 -7.25 -16.05
N HIS A 232 10.90 -7.81 -16.40
CA HIS A 232 9.58 -7.32 -16.04
C HIS A 232 9.04 -8.18 -14.92
N PHE A 233 8.88 -7.56 -13.75
CA PHE A 233 8.38 -8.22 -12.56
C PHE A 233 6.89 -7.92 -12.40
N SER A 234 6.12 -8.90 -11.96
CA SER A 234 4.75 -8.68 -11.54
C SER A 234 4.49 -9.39 -10.21
N ILE A 235 3.70 -8.77 -9.35
CA ILE A 235 3.18 -9.36 -8.11
C ILE A 235 1.66 -9.32 -8.22
N SER A 236 1.02 -10.43 -7.91
CA SER A 236 -0.43 -10.51 -7.83
C SER A 236 -0.90 -11.09 -6.50
N LEU A 237 -2.06 -10.65 -6.06
CA LEU A 237 -2.73 -11.21 -4.89
C LEU A 237 -4.23 -11.15 -5.11
N THR A 238 -4.88 -12.31 -5.07
CA THR A 238 -6.32 -12.43 -5.29
C THR A 238 -6.96 -13.18 -4.15
N SER A 239 -8.03 -12.61 -3.58
CA SER A 239 -8.87 -13.22 -2.55
C SER A 239 -10.32 -12.72 -2.70
N PRO A 240 -11.32 -13.59 -2.90
CA PRO A 240 -11.23 -15.03 -2.98
C PRO A 240 -10.77 -15.47 -4.38
N THR A 241 -10.32 -16.71 -4.49
CA THR A 241 -9.84 -17.30 -5.76
C THR A 241 -10.91 -17.96 -6.63
N GLU A 242 -12.14 -18.11 -6.10
CA GLU A 242 -13.40 -18.70 -6.64
C GLU A 242 -13.33 -19.99 -7.49
N SER A 243 -14.00 -21.06 -7.01
CA SER A 243 -14.91 -21.97 -7.76
C SER A 243 -15.35 -23.17 -6.89
N GLY A 244 -15.99 -22.89 -5.75
CA GLY A 244 -16.61 -23.92 -4.90
C GLY A 244 -17.76 -23.30 -4.14
N ASN A 245 -18.90 -24.00 -4.07
CA ASN A 245 -20.17 -23.56 -3.50
C ASN A 245 -20.01 -22.52 -2.38
N ARG A 246 -20.61 -21.32 -2.58
CA ARG A 246 -20.67 -20.22 -1.60
C ARG A 246 -21.15 -20.68 -0.21
N GLN A 247 -21.80 -21.83 -0.13
CA GLN A 247 -22.39 -22.41 1.09
C GLN A 247 -21.40 -23.12 2.04
N LYS A 248 -20.14 -23.37 1.67
CA LYS A 248 -19.13 -24.04 2.54
C LYS A 248 -17.88 -23.19 2.80
N ARG A 249 -17.93 -21.86 2.65
CA ARG A 249 -16.78 -21.02 3.02
C ARG A 249 -16.78 -20.80 4.53
N PRO A 250 -15.62 -20.95 5.22
CA PRO A 250 -15.53 -20.60 6.64
C PRO A 250 -15.95 -19.14 6.83
N ALA A 251 -16.70 -18.86 7.89
CA ALA A 251 -17.15 -17.51 8.20
C ALA A 251 -15.93 -16.61 8.46
N GLY A 252 -15.80 -15.53 7.69
CA GLY A 252 -14.86 -14.47 7.99
C GLY A 252 -14.63 -13.52 6.82
N GLN A 253 -13.75 -12.54 7.07
CA GLN A 253 -13.57 -11.37 6.22
C GLN A 253 -12.09 -11.18 5.89
N ASN A 254 -11.79 -10.66 4.70
CA ASN A 254 -10.46 -10.14 4.43
C ASN A 254 -10.30 -8.80 5.14
N SER A 255 -9.24 -8.63 5.91
CA SER A 255 -9.02 -7.45 6.74
C SER A 255 -7.59 -6.94 6.65
N LEU A 256 -7.43 -5.63 6.57
CA LEU A 256 -6.16 -4.92 6.71
C LEU A 256 -6.23 -4.02 7.95
N TYR A 257 -5.24 -4.15 8.83
CA TYR A 257 -5.18 -3.47 10.13
C TYR A 257 -4.00 -2.51 10.14
N PHE A 258 -4.24 -1.28 9.72
CA PHE A 258 -3.22 -0.25 9.71
C PHE A 258 -3.22 0.52 11.03
N SER A 259 -2.05 0.58 11.65
CA SER A 259 -1.79 1.38 12.84
C SER A 259 -0.55 2.26 12.64
N ALA A 260 -0.47 3.33 13.41
CA ALA A 260 0.60 4.31 13.28
C ALA A 260 2.02 3.71 13.48
N GLU A 261 2.19 2.74 14.39
CA GLU A 261 3.49 2.08 14.59
C GLU A 261 3.77 1.02 13.52
N SER A 262 2.74 0.31 13.03
CA SER A 262 2.90 -0.65 11.93
C SER A 262 3.45 0.02 10.66
N PHE A 263 3.04 1.25 10.35
CA PHE A 263 3.59 2.04 9.25
C PHE A 263 5.05 2.42 9.47
N THR A 264 5.41 2.89 10.67
CA THR A 264 6.80 3.20 11.02
C THR A 264 7.69 1.97 10.84
N HIS A 265 7.23 0.82 11.33
CA HIS A 265 7.93 -0.46 11.19
C HIS A 265 8.06 -0.87 9.71
N PHE A 266 6.98 -0.79 8.92
CA PHE A 266 6.99 -1.06 7.49
C PHE A 266 8.01 -0.20 6.73
N PHE A 267 8.05 1.12 6.96
CA PHE A 267 9.00 1.98 6.26
C PHE A 267 10.45 1.75 6.72
N GLY A 268 10.66 1.38 7.99
CA GLY A 268 11.96 0.93 8.48
C GLY A 268 12.43 -0.33 7.77
N TRP A 269 11.56 -1.35 7.71
CA TRP A 269 11.79 -2.60 6.99
C TRP A 269 12.02 -2.36 5.48
N PHE A 270 11.20 -1.54 4.84
CA PHE A 270 11.28 -1.28 3.39
C PHE A 270 12.61 -0.60 3.00
N LYS A 271 13.14 0.29 3.85
CA LYS A 271 14.46 0.92 3.64
C LYS A 271 15.63 -0.06 3.65
N THR A 272 15.48 -1.24 4.25
CA THR A 272 16.55 -2.25 4.25
C THR A 272 16.91 -2.71 2.83
N PHE A 273 15.96 -2.62 1.88
CA PHE A 273 16.13 -2.99 0.48
C PHE A 273 16.77 -1.90 -0.41
N ASP A 274 16.93 -0.67 0.07
CA ASP A 274 17.40 0.50 -0.73
C ASP A 274 18.94 0.58 -0.86
N SER A 275 19.69 -0.14 -0.03
CA SER A 275 21.15 0.01 0.08
C SER A 275 21.91 -1.29 -0.22
N ALA A 276 23.24 -1.20 -0.40
CA ALA A 276 24.10 -2.33 -0.80
C ALA A 276 23.92 -3.54 0.15
N LEU A 277 23.15 -4.53 -0.32
CA LEU A 277 22.80 -5.75 0.40
C LEU A 277 24.01 -6.66 0.72
N ALA A 278 25.20 -6.33 0.22
CA ALA A 278 26.42 -7.05 0.50
C ALA A 278 27.61 -6.08 0.54
N LEU A 279 28.47 -6.24 1.55
CA LEU A 279 29.80 -5.63 1.56
C LEU A 279 30.62 -6.22 0.40
N PRO A 280 31.46 -5.41 -0.28
CA PRO A 280 32.33 -5.89 -1.34
C PRO A 280 33.48 -6.71 -0.74
N ILE A 281 33.19 -7.96 -0.34
CA ILE A 281 34.20 -8.87 0.21
C ILE A 281 35.07 -9.39 -0.94
N ARG A 282 36.38 -9.17 -0.82
CA ARG A 282 37.43 -9.58 -1.77
C ARG A 282 37.14 -9.08 -3.19
N GLN A 283 37.06 -7.77 -3.37
CA GLN A 283 36.87 -7.12 -4.68
C GLN A 283 37.97 -6.08 -4.94
N GLY A 284 38.19 -5.74 -6.21
CA GLY A 284 39.14 -4.72 -6.63
C GLY A 284 40.56 -5.25 -6.82
N ASN A 285 41.49 -4.33 -7.11
CA ASN A 285 42.86 -4.66 -7.55
C ASN A 285 43.68 -5.45 -6.51
N LEU A 286 43.30 -5.39 -5.22
CA LEU A 286 43.92 -6.17 -4.14
C LEU A 286 43.56 -7.67 -4.20
N PHE A 287 42.49 -8.03 -4.93
CA PHE A 287 42.07 -9.42 -5.13
C PHE A 287 41.97 -9.72 -6.62
N PRO A 288 43.10 -9.80 -7.35
CA PRO A 288 43.11 -10.00 -8.81
C PRO A 288 42.56 -11.37 -9.24
N SER A 289 42.58 -12.36 -8.34
CA SER A 289 41.94 -13.67 -8.51
C SER A 289 40.44 -13.65 -8.17
N ALA A 290 39.91 -12.55 -7.63
CA ALA A 290 38.50 -12.45 -7.34
C ALA A 290 37.70 -12.33 -8.63
N GLN A 291 36.71 -13.21 -8.74
CA GLN A 291 35.74 -13.16 -9.80
C GLN A 291 35.07 -11.78 -9.90
N ALA A 292 34.89 -11.31 -11.15
CA ALA A 292 34.18 -10.07 -11.42
C ALA A 292 32.80 -10.05 -10.75
N ALA A 293 32.37 -8.86 -10.30
CA ALA A 293 31.11 -8.72 -9.58
C ALA A 293 29.91 -9.16 -10.44
N SER A 294 28.98 -9.87 -9.80
CA SER A 294 27.70 -10.27 -10.38
C SER A 294 26.92 -9.09 -10.97
N LYS A 295 26.17 -9.31 -12.04
CA LYS A 295 25.27 -8.28 -12.60
C LYS A 295 24.24 -7.88 -11.53
N LYS A 296 24.03 -6.57 -11.34
CA LYS A 296 23.12 -6.05 -10.31
C LYS A 296 21.66 -6.21 -10.76
N PHE A 297 20.93 -7.15 -10.17
CA PHE A 297 19.52 -7.42 -10.47
C PHE A 297 18.66 -6.16 -10.61
N GLY A 298 18.69 -5.25 -9.64
CA GLY A 298 17.86 -4.04 -9.64
C GLY A 298 18.11 -3.08 -10.81
N ARG A 299 19.26 -3.16 -11.49
CA ARG A 299 19.54 -2.39 -12.72
C ARG A 299 18.87 -3.00 -13.95
N HIS A 300 18.63 -4.31 -13.95
CA HIS A 300 17.97 -5.03 -15.03
C HIS A 300 16.45 -5.07 -14.86
N VAL A 301 15.92 -4.89 -13.64
CA VAL A 301 14.47 -4.73 -13.45
C VAL A 301 14.00 -3.45 -14.15
N ALA A 302 13.26 -3.60 -15.25
CA ALA A 302 12.74 -2.50 -16.04
C ALA A 302 11.38 -2.04 -15.54
N THR A 303 10.47 -2.97 -15.25
CA THR A 303 9.12 -2.66 -14.75
C THR A 303 8.77 -3.52 -13.54
N ILE A 304 7.96 -2.98 -12.65
CA ILE A 304 7.29 -3.75 -11.60
C ILE A 304 5.79 -3.40 -11.64
N LYS A 305 4.95 -4.42 -11.82
CA LYS A 305 3.49 -4.28 -11.88
C LYS A 305 2.86 -4.99 -10.68
N TYR A 306 1.92 -4.33 -10.01
CA TYR A 306 1.31 -4.82 -8.79
C TYR A 306 -0.20 -4.94 -8.99
N ARG A 307 -0.75 -6.14 -8.87
CA ARG A 307 -2.18 -6.40 -9.04
C ARG A 307 -2.78 -6.99 -7.77
N PHE A 308 -3.75 -6.30 -7.17
CA PHE A 308 -4.49 -6.81 -6.01
C PHE A 308 -5.98 -6.85 -6.34
N GLY A 309 -6.63 -7.99 -6.12
CA GLY A 309 -8.07 -8.16 -6.27
C GLY A 309 -8.63 -8.80 -5.01
N ILE A 310 -9.25 -8.01 -4.13
CA ILE A 310 -9.69 -8.44 -2.81
C ILE A 310 -11.19 -8.14 -2.64
N SER A 311 -11.97 -9.12 -2.19
CA SER A 311 -13.43 -8.98 -2.03
C SER A 311 -13.99 -9.92 -0.94
N PRO A 312 -14.92 -9.45 -0.08
CA PRO A 312 -14.95 -8.08 0.43
C PRO A 312 -13.65 -7.78 1.19
N LEU A 313 -13.31 -6.50 1.35
CA LEU A 313 -12.17 -6.01 2.10
C LEU A 313 -12.64 -5.07 3.22
N PHE A 314 -12.21 -5.37 4.44
CA PHE A 314 -12.25 -4.44 5.56
C PHE A 314 -10.89 -3.78 5.75
N LEU A 315 -10.86 -2.47 5.91
CA LEU A 315 -9.64 -1.70 6.10
C LEU A 315 -9.83 -0.81 7.33
N ALA A 316 -9.05 -1.04 8.37
CA ALA A 316 -9.01 -0.18 9.54
C ALA A 316 -7.73 0.65 9.53
N HIS A 317 -7.84 1.94 9.86
CA HIS A 317 -6.69 2.79 10.12
C HIS A 317 -6.89 3.54 11.44
N THR A 318 -6.04 3.23 12.43
CA THR A 318 -6.24 3.68 13.81
C THR A 318 -4.99 4.33 14.41
N TYR A 319 -5.22 5.32 15.27
CA TYR A 319 -4.22 6.00 16.08
C TYR A 319 -4.60 5.89 17.55
N ARG A 320 -3.58 5.77 18.39
CA ARG A 320 -3.74 5.98 19.83
C ARG A 320 -3.82 7.49 20.09
N TYR A 321 -4.86 7.89 20.78
CA TYR A 321 -5.03 9.25 21.27
C TYR A 321 -4.61 9.31 22.73
N GLU A 322 -3.72 10.25 23.03
CA GLU A 322 -3.22 10.49 24.38
C GLU A 322 -3.66 11.88 24.81
N SER A 323 -4.39 11.94 25.93
CA SER A 323 -4.75 13.17 26.62
C SER A 323 -4.38 13.03 28.10
N ALA A 324 -4.01 14.13 28.75
CA ALA A 324 -3.76 14.17 30.18
C ALA A 324 -4.97 13.68 31.00
N PRO A 325 -6.23 14.13 30.75
CA PRO A 325 -7.38 13.64 31.51
C PRO A 325 -7.61 12.14 31.32
N ASP A 326 -7.55 11.62 30.09
CA ASP A 326 -7.70 10.17 29.88
C ASP A 326 -6.56 9.39 30.53
N TRP A 327 -5.35 9.95 30.59
CA TRP A 327 -4.20 9.34 31.25
C TRP A 327 -4.40 9.19 32.75
N VAL A 328 -4.85 10.25 33.43
CA VAL A 328 -5.16 10.27 34.87
C VAL A 328 -6.26 9.26 35.21
N HIS A 329 -7.31 9.18 34.38
CA HIS A 329 -8.40 8.21 34.57
C HIS A 329 -8.05 6.78 34.13
N GLY A 330 -6.81 6.54 33.68
CA GLY A 330 -6.35 5.23 33.23
C GLY A 330 -7.02 4.75 31.93
N LYS A 331 -7.58 5.66 31.14
CA LYS A 331 -8.23 5.39 29.86
C LYS A 331 -7.19 5.38 28.73
N ASN A 332 -7.22 4.35 27.88
CA ASN A 332 -6.47 4.27 26.64
C ASN A 332 -7.44 4.38 25.46
N VAL A 333 -7.34 5.47 24.72
CA VAL A 333 -8.28 5.78 23.63
C VAL A 333 -7.62 5.45 22.28
N VAL A 334 -8.34 4.72 21.44
CA VAL A 334 -7.95 4.42 20.06
C VAL A 334 -9.01 4.96 19.12
N LEU A 335 -8.60 5.74 18.12
CA LEU A 335 -9.48 6.46 17.20
C LEU A 335 -9.11 6.17 15.76
N GLY A 336 -10.09 6.26 14.86
CA GLY A 336 -9.80 6.25 13.44
C GLY A 336 -11.03 5.97 12.61
N PHE A 337 -10.82 5.28 11.50
CA PHE A 337 -11.91 4.84 10.63
C PHE A 337 -11.73 3.38 10.23
N LYS A 338 -12.85 2.75 9.91
CA LYS A 338 -12.91 1.44 9.29
C LYS A 338 -13.74 1.55 8.04
N ALA A 339 -13.23 1.02 6.94
CA ALA A 339 -13.93 0.94 5.67
C ALA A 339 -14.30 -0.51 5.38
N LYS A 340 -15.47 -0.73 4.82
CA LYS A 340 -15.90 -1.97 4.17
C LYS A 340 -16.03 -1.68 2.69
N ILE A 341 -15.40 -2.53 1.88
CA ILE A 341 -15.36 -2.40 0.42
C ILE A 341 -15.77 -3.75 -0.15
N SER A 342 -16.86 -3.81 -0.91
CA SER A 342 -17.33 -5.06 -1.51
C SER A 342 -16.35 -5.60 -2.54
N THR A 343 -15.84 -4.75 -3.43
CA THR A 343 -14.85 -5.13 -4.45
C THR A 343 -13.70 -4.12 -4.42
N PHE A 344 -12.49 -4.59 -4.14
CA PHE A 344 -11.28 -3.79 -4.11
C PHE A 344 -10.28 -4.29 -5.14
N ASN A 345 -10.18 -3.60 -6.28
CA ASN A 345 -9.24 -3.92 -7.34
C ASN A 345 -8.19 -2.80 -7.47
N VAL A 346 -6.93 -3.18 -7.53
CA VAL A 346 -5.79 -2.26 -7.63
C VAL A 346 -4.82 -2.80 -8.67
N ASP A 347 -4.39 -1.93 -9.57
CA ASP A 347 -3.31 -2.22 -10.51
C ASP A 347 -2.35 -1.01 -10.59
N LEU A 348 -1.10 -1.21 -10.19
CA LEU A 348 -0.07 -0.15 -10.11
C LEU A 348 1.14 -0.53 -10.94
N HIS A 349 1.57 0.33 -11.85
CA HIS A 349 2.71 0.08 -12.73
C HIS A 349 3.84 1.06 -12.47
N THR A 350 5.02 0.51 -12.23
CA THR A 350 6.28 1.24 -12.16
C THR A 350 7.18 0.90 -13.33
N ARG A 351 7.95 1.87 -13.81
CA ARG A 351 8.94 1.67 -14.88
C ARG A 351 10.24 2.40 -14.60
N ALA A 352 11.33 1.90 -15.17
CA ALA A 352 12.62 2.55 -15.17
C ALA A 352 12.58 3.80 -16.06
N VAL A 353 13.00 4.93 -15.49
CA VAL A 353 13.08 6.24 -16.13
C VAL A 353 14.47 6.79 -15.88
N GLU A 354 15.17 7.17 -16.96
CA GLU A 354 16.41 7.91 -16.89
C GLU A 354 16.08 9.39 -16.71
N THR A 355 16.47 9.97 -15.57
CA THR A 355 16.34 11.38 -15.26
C THR A 355 17.71 12.04 -15.32
N THR A 356 17.84 13.08 -16.15
CA THR A 356 19.06 13.89 -16.22
C THR A 356 18.89 15.13 -15.37
N ILE A 357 19.73 15.29 -14.33
CA ILE A 357 19.73 16.45 -13.44
C ILE A 357 20.95 17.32 -13.76
N ARG A 358 20.71 18.55 -14.22
CA ARG A 358 21.73 19.61 -14.27
C ARG A 358 21.55 20.52 -13.07
N LYS A 359 22.55 20.56 -12.19
CA LYS A 359 22.65 21.59 -11.15
C LYS A 359 23.68 22.62 -11.59
N PRO A 360 23.49 23.92 -11.32
CA PRO A 360 24.46 24.97 -11.67
C PRO A 360 25.86 24.69 -11.11
N GLU A 361 25.93 24.03 -9.95
CA GLU A 361 27.16 23.67 -9.23
C GLU A 361 27.93 22.49 -9.84
N MET A 362 27.29 21.67 -10.70
CA MET A 362 27.93 20.49 -11.29
C MET A 362 28.49 20.80 -12.68
N LYS A 363 29.77 20.50 -12.88
CA LYS A 363 30.42 20.58 -14.21
C LYS A 363 29.79 19.66 -15.24
N GLU A 364 29.19 18.54 -14.81
CA GLU A 364 28.57 17.55 -15.69
C GLU A 364 27.15 17.16 -15.24
N PRO A 365 26.23 16.88 -16.18
CA PRO A 365 24.89 16.40 -15.86
C PRO A 365 24.92 15.01 -15.21
N LYS A 366 24.21 14.84 -14.09
CA LYS A 366 24.08 13.53 -13.44
C LYS A 366 22.88 12.77 -14.01
N LYS A 367 23.13 11.62 -14.64
CA LYS A 367 22.09 10.69 -15.10
C LYS A 367 21.75 9.70 -13.98
N LEU A 368 20.47 9.62 -13.63
CA LEU A 368 19.96 8.70 -12.62
C LEU A 368 18.82 7.87 -13.20
N ILE A 369 18.89 6.54 -13.06
CA ILE A 369 17.77 5.67 -13.39
C ILE A 369 16.98 5.41 -12.11
N ARG A 370 15.71 5.82 -12.11
CA ARG A 370 14.75 5.56 -11.02
C ARG A 370 13.56 4.76 -11.52
N LYS A 371 12.89 4.04 -10.63
CA LYS A 371 11.62 3.36 -10.94
C LYS A 371 10.48 4.26 -10.48
N ALA A 372 9.70 4.79 -11.40
CA ALA A 372 8.61 5.72 -11.10
C ALA A 372 7.26 5.08 -11.43
N PHE A 373 6.26 5.32 -10.58
CA PHE A 373 4.86 5.00 -10.89
C PHE A 373 4.38 5.89 -12.04
N TYR A 374 4.02 5.27 -13.16
CA TYR A 374 3.53 5.96 -14.36
C TYR A 374 2.07 5.67 -14.66
N GLN A 375 1.53 4.58 -14.10
CA GLN A 375 0.13 4.23 -14.27
C GLN A 375 -0.37 3.62 -12.97
N ALA A 376 -1.56 4.01 -12.53
CA ALA A 376 -2.25 3.33 -11.44
C ALA A 376 -3.76 3.42 -11.65
N GLU A 377 -4.46 2.34 -11.36
CA GLU A 377 -5.92 2.31 -11.33
C GLU A 377 -6.38 1.57 -10.08
N ILE A 378 -7.28 2.19 -9.31
CA ILE A 378 -7.89 1.62 -8.11
C ILE A 378 -9.40 1.73 -8.29
N LYS A 379 -10.10 0.62 -8.16
CA LYS A 379 -11.56 0.53 -8.24
C LYS A 379 -12.10 -0.06 -6.94
N CYS A 380 -12.94 0.71 -6.28
CA CYS A 380 -13.69 0.32 -5.09
C CYS A 380 -15.19 0.35 -5.40
N GLN A 381 -15.91 -0.72 -5.08
CA GLN A 381 -17.38 -0.79 -5.16
C GLN A 381 -17.98 -0.95 -3.77
N ASP A 382 -19.14 -0.33 -3.55
CA ASP A 382 -19.91 -0.30 -2.32
C ASP A 382 -19.02 -0.01 -1.11
N VAL A 383 -18.53 1.22 -1.06
CA VAL A 383 -17.64 1.70 0.00
C VAL A 383 -18.48 2.27 1.14
N GLU A 384 -18.37 1.66 2.30
CA GLU A 384 -18.92 2.16 3.55
C GLU A 384 -17.78 2.51 4.49
N ILE A 385 -17.78 3.68 5.10
CA ILE A 385 -16.76 4.14 6.04
C ILE A 385 -17.44 4.54 7.34
N ARG A 386 -16.96 3.95 8.43
CA ARG A 386 -17.36 4.26 9.80
C ARG A 386 -16.23 4.92 10.58
N ALA A 387 -16.51 6.01 11.27
CA ALA A 387 -15.63 6.52 12.32
C ALA A 387 -15.74 5.61 13.53
N LEU A 388 -14.61 5.29 14.15
CA LEU A 388 -14.54 4.40 15.30
C LEU A 388 -13.73 5.04 16.43
N SER A 389 -14.17 4.77 17.65
CA SER A 389 -13.50 5.14 18.89
C SER A 389 -13.63 3.98 19.88
N ALA A 390 -12.51 3.57 20.46
CA ALA A 390 -12.47 2.52 21.47
C ALA A 390 -11.72 2.99 22.71
N VAL A 391 -12.24 2.66 23.89
CA VAL A 391 -11.62 2.96 25.18
C VAL A 391 -11.33 1.66 25.90
N PHE A 392 -10.06 1.52 26.29
CA PHE A 392 -9.57 0.42 27.09
C PHE A 392 -9.21 0.94 28.48
N GLN A 393 -9.73 0.29 29.52
CA GLN A 393 -9.38 0.64 30.88
C GLN A 393 -8.02 0.03 31.24
N THR A 394 -7.13 0.82 31.83
CA THR A 394 -5.79 0.40 32.25
C THR A 394 -5.49 0.98 33.63
N PRO A 395 -5.90 0.30 34.72
CA PRO A 395 -5.74 0.80 36.09
C PRO A 395 -4.29 1.09 36.50
N ARG A 396 -3.30 0.44 35.87
CA ARG A 396 -1.88 0.74 36.11
C ARG A 396 -1.48 2.14 35.66
N LYS A 397 -2.16 2.66 34.63
CA LYS A 397 -1.87 3.97 34.05
C LYS A 397 -2.30 5.10 34.98
N SER A 398 -3.47 4.97 35.61
CA SER A 398 -3.93 5.90 36.65
C SER A 398 -3.06 5.82 37.91
N ALA A 399 -2.64 4.62 38.33
CA ALA A 399 -1.71 4.47 39.45
C ALA A 399 -0.39 5.21 39.19
N TYR A 400 0.19 5.05 37.99
CA TYR A 400 1.42 5.76 37.61
C TYR A 400 1.22 7.28 37.53
N ALA A 401 0.07 7.75 37.01
CA ALA A 401 -0.26 9.17 36.97
C ALA A 401 -0.28 9.80 38.37
N ASN A 402 -0.84 9.07 39.35
CA ASN A 402 -0.85 9.48 40.74
C ASN A 402 0.58 9.52 41.33
N ASP A 403 1.42 8.54 41.01
CA ASP A 403 2.81 8.47 41.50
C ASP A 403 3.67 9.66 41.02
N ILE A 404 3.43 10.14 39.79
CA ILE A 404 4.15 11.30 39.22
C ILE A 404 3.49 12.65 39.56
N GLY A 405 2.39 12.65 40.31
CA GLY A 405 1.66 13.86 40.70
C GLY A 405 0.95 14.56 39.53
N LEU A 406 0.56 13.83 38.48
CA LEU A 406 -0.17 14.41 37.35
C LEU A 406 -1.63 14.63 37.75
N THR A 407 -2.04 15.90 37.89
CA THR A 407 -3.43 16.29 38.18
C THR A 407 -4.11 16.84 36.93
N THR A 408 -5.44 16.74 36.87
CA THR A 408 -6.23 17.46 35.87
C THR A 408 -6.43 18.90 36.34
N ASP A 409 -5.69 19.86 35.77
CA ASP A 409 -5.95 21.27 36.03
C ASP A 409 -7.28 21.68 35.36
N GLN A 410 -8.08 22.53 36.02
CA GLN A 410 -9.42 22.94 35.55
C GLN A 410 -9.37 23.71 34.20
N ASP A 411 -8.23 24.31 33.87
CA ASP A 411 -8.01 25.05 32.62
C ASP A 411 -7.68 24.12 31.42
N GLU A 412 -7.39 22.83 31.62
CA GLU A 412 -7.21 21.85 30.53
C GLU A 412 -8.55 21.30 29.98
N SER A 413 -9.67 21.91 30.37
CA SER A 413 -11.00 21.65 29.81
C SER A 413 -11.11 21.97 28.31
N GLU A 414 -10.09 22.58 27.68
CA GLU A 414 -10.00 22.68 26.22
C GLU A 414 -9.50 21.39 25.55
N THR A 415 -8.91 20.45 26.30
CA THR A 415 -8.50 19.11 25.82
C THR A 415 -9.60 18.06 26.07
N ASN A 416 -10.84 18.38 25.70
CA ASN A 416 -12.01 17.53 25.91
C ASN A 416 -11.69 16.04 25.67
N SER A 417 -11.86 15.20 26.70
CA SER A 417 -11.94 13.76 26.49
C SER A 417 -13.02 13.50 25.43
N ILE A 418 -12.83 12.51 24.56
CA ILE A 418 -13.91 12.10 23.63
C ILE A 418 -15.11 11.53 24.41
N TRP A 419 -14.90 11.21 25.68
CA TRP A 419 -15.80 10.51 26.56
C TRP A 419 -16.08 11.40 27.78
N GLU A 420 -16.88 12.45 27.59
CA GLU A 420 -17.58 13.07 28.71
C GLU A 420 -18.60 12.05 29.25
N GLU A 421 -18.53 11.76 30.54
CA GLU A 421 -19.47 10.87 31.23
C GLU A 421 -20.82 11.57 31.43
N ASN A 422 -21.50 11.91 30.34
CA ASN A 422 -22.91 12.26 30.41
C ASN A 422 -23.71 10.95 30.55
N LEU A 423 -24.43 10.82 31.65
CA LEU A 423 -25.19 9.63 32.07
C LEU A 423 -26.26 9.15 31.07
N GLU A 424 -26.47 9.87 29.97
CA GLU A 424 -27.48 9.59 28.93
C GLU A 424 -26.96 8.72 27.77
N ASP A 425 -25.64 8.51 27.66
CA ASP A 425 -24.98 7.84 26.53
C ASP A 425 -24.84 6.30 26.67
N GLU A 426 -25.28 5.70 27.78
CA GLU A 426 -25.07 4.26 28.05
C GLU A 426 -25.75 3.33 27.02
N GLU A 427 -26.78 3.80 26.29
CA GLU A 427 -27.47 3.04 25.24
C GLU A 427 -26.69 2.94 23.91
N ASP A 428 -25.72 3.82 23.64
CA ASP A 428 -24.96 3.89 22.39
C ASP A 428 -23.69 3.03 22.39
N PHE A 429 -23.38 2.36 23.51
CA PHE A 429 -22.17 1.56 23.63
C PHE A 429 -22.38 0.11 23.20
N LEU A 430 -21.41 -0.41 22.44
CA LEU A 430 -21.28 -1.84 22.20
C LEU A 430 -20.49 -2.47 23.36
N VAL A 431 -21.19 -2.84 24.43
CA VAL A 431 -20.63 -3.57 25.58
C VAL A 431 -21.06 -5.05 25.50
N ASN A 432 -20.14 -5.97 25.80
CA ASN A 432 -20.48 -7.37 25.98
C ASN A 432 -20.93 -7.59 27.44
N GLN A 433 -22.20 -7.93 27.67
CA GLN A 433 -22.74 -8.09 29.03
C GLN A 433 -22.38 -9.43 29.69
N SER A 434 -21.87 -10.43 28.96
CA SER A 434 -21.51 -11.72 29.56
C SER A 434 -20.03 -11.77 29.95
N GLY A 435 -19.75 -11.60 31.24
CA GLY A 435 -18.42 -11.82 31.85
C GLY A 435 -18.03 -13.31 31.98
N GLU A 436 -18.34 -14.15 30.99
CA GLU A 436 -17.89 -15.54 30.97
C GLU A 436 -16.62 -15.68 30.13
N GLU A 437 -15.59 -16.24 30.74
CA GLU A 437 -14.34 -16.60 30.08
C GLU A 437 -14.61 -17.70 29.04
N GLY A 438 -14.62 -17.32 27.77
CA GLY A 438 -14.52 -18.29 26.68
C GLY A 438 -15.66 -18.33 25.67
N TRP A 439 -16.27 -17.22 25.28
CA TRP A 439 -16.91 -17.05 23.96
C TRP A 439 -17.18 -15.57 23.70
N PHE A 440 -16.75 -15.02 22.56
CA PHE A 440 -17.09 -13.64 22.17
C PHE A 440 -18.54 -13.57 21.67
N SER A 441 -19.50 -13.48 22.58
CA SER A 441 -20.91 -13.19 22.25
C SER A 441 -21.31 -11.78 22.68
N ILE A 442 -20.97 -10.78 21.85
CA ILE A 442 -21.41 -9.40 22.06
C ILE A 442 -22.93 -9.34 21.80
N HIS A 443 -23.72 -9.24 22.87
CA HIS A 443 -25.14 -8.88 22.80
C HIS A 443 -25.29 -7.38 23.07
N SER A 444 -25.54 -6.61 22.01
CA SER A 444 -26.17 -5.29 22.15
C SER A 444 -27.67 -5.46 21.94
N THR A 445 -28.47 -4.95 22.87
CA THR A 445 -29.94 -5.08 22.93
C THR A 445 -30.69 -4.39 21.78
N LYS A 446 -30.00 -3.60 20.93
CA LYS A 446 -30.60 -2.92 19.75
C LYS A 446 -29.89 -3.18 18.41
N LEU A 447 -28.81 -3.97 18.38
CA LEU A 447 -27.95 -4.05 17.19
C LEU A 447 -28.26 -5.29 16.34
N GLY A 448 -28.59 -5.08 15.07
CA GLY A 448 -28.85 -6.17 14.13
C GLY A 448 -27.60 -7.01 13.85
N LYS A 449 -27.77 -8.23 13.32
CA LYS A 449 -26.68 -9.14 12.89
C LYS A 449 -25.67 -8.50 11.91
N LYS A 450 -25.96 -7.34 11.32
CA LYS A 450 -25.11 -6.63 10.38
C LYS A 450 -23.93 -5.91 11.04
N ASP A 451 -24.06 -5.43 12.27
CA ASP A 451 -22.99 -4.61 12.86
C ASP A 451 -21.92 -5.43 13.59
N THR A 452 -22.22 -6.67 13.98
CA THR A 452 -21.22 -7.60 14.53
C THR A 452 -20.11 -7.91 13.52
N GLU A 453 -20.41 -7.82 12.22
CA GLU A 453 -19.44 -8.01 11.14
C GLU A 453 -18.35 -6.91 11.14
N TRP A 454 -18.60 -5.74 11.70
CA TRP A 454 -17.63 -4.64 11.74
C TRP A 454 -16.63 -4.74 12.89
N MET A 455 -16.83 -5.70 13.80
CA MET A 455 -16.03 -5.82 15.01
C MET A 455 -14.83 -6.74 14.80
N ASP A 456 -13.64 -6.21 15.06
CA ASP A 456 -12.40 -6.99 15.08
C ASP A 456 -11.41 -6.32 16.04
N LEU A 457 -10.98 -7.03 17.08
CA LEU A 457 -10.05 -6.48 18.08
C LEU A 457 -8.66 -6.18 17.50
N ASN A 458 -8.29 -6.83 16.39
CA ASN A 458 -7.04 -6.52 15.69
C ASN A 458 -7.03 -5.11 15.09
N ASN A 459 -8.19 -4.45 14.94
CA ASN A 459 -8.25 -3.04 14.53
C ASN A 459 -7.61 -2.10 15.58
N PHE A 460 -7.61 -2.51 16.85
CA PHE A 460 -7.18 -1.68 17.98
C PHE A 460 -5.84 -2.11 18.58
N SER A 461 -5.28 -3.25 18.14
CA SER A 461 -3.94 -3.65 18.53
C SER A 461 -2.89 -2.79 17.84
N ASP A 462 -1.76 -2.55 18.51
CA ASP A 462 -0.58 -1.94 17.92
C ASP A 462 0.68 -2.57 18.51
N ILE A 463 1.86 -2.30 17.94
CA ILE A 463 3.15 -2.90 18.35
C ILE A 463 3.39 -2.76 19.87
N PHE A 464 3.05 -1.61 20.43
CA PHE A 464 3.24 -1.30 21.86
C PHE A 464 1.94 -1.34 22.67
N PHE A 465 0.82 -1.74 22.07
CA PHE A 465 -0.48 -1.72 22.73
C PHE A 465 -1.29 -2.97 22.40
N TRP A 466 -1.53 -3.78 23.43
CA TRP A 466 -2.10 -5.11 23.29
C TRP A 466 -3.36 -5.20 24.15
N PRO A 467 -4.54 -4.97 23.55
CA PRO A 467 -5.78 -4.93 24.32
C PRO A 467 -6.15 -6.29 24.96
N ASN A 468 -5.62 -7.41 24.45
CA ASN A 468 -5.91 -8.76 24.94
C ASN A 468 -4.98 -9.24 26.07
N SER A 469 -4.26 -8.35 26.76
CA SER A 469 -3.46 -8.76 27.91
C SER A 469 -4.35 -9.26 29.05
N SER A 470 -3.92 -10.32 29.73
CA SER A 470 -4.72 -11.29 30.49
C SER A 470 -5.43 -10.79 31.77
N ASN A 471 -5.81 -9.51 31.86
CA ASN A 471 -6.65 -8.91 32.91
C ASN A 471 -7.33 -7.60 32.42
N ALA A 472 -7.37 -7.33 31.11
CA ALA A 472 -7.93 -6.10 30.57
C ALA A 472 -9.46 -6.15 30.55
N GLN A 473 -10.10 -5.14 31.11
CA GLN A 473 -11.54 -4.93 30.97
C GLN A 473 -11.90 -4.76 29.49
N GLN A 474 -13.05 -5.31 29.07
CA GLN A 474 -13.48 -5.23 27.68
C GLN A 474 -13.63 -3.77 27.23
N PRO A 475 -13.26 -3.44 25.98
CA PRO A 475 -13.32 -2.07 25.51
C PRO A 475 -14.74 -1.57 25.35
N LYS A 476 -14.97 -0.29 25.67
CA LYS A 476 -16.15 0.43 25.20
C LYS A 476 -15.87 0.93 23.79
N ILE A 477 -16.70 0.54 22.80
CA ILE A 477 -16.51 0.89 21.39
C ILE A 477 -17.72 1.69 20.90
N LYS A 478 -17.46 2.86 20.29
CA LYS A 478 -18.42 3.66 19.52
C LYS A 478 -18.07 3.56 18.02
N MET A 479 -19.05 3.32 17.17
CA MET A 479 -18.90 3.33 15.71
C MET A 479 -20.05 4.11 15.07
N PHE A 480 -19.72 5.01 14.15
CA PHE A 480 -20.69 5.87 13.49
C PHE A 480 -20.53 5.79 11.96
N ASP A 481 -21.63 5.65 11.23
CA ASP A 481 -21.62 5.72 9.76
C ASP A 481 -21.25 7.15 9.30
N CYS A 482 -20.18 7.28 8.52
CA CYS A 482 -19.67 8.57 8.05
C CYS A 482 -19.86 8.76 6.55
N ILE A 483 -19.49 7.76 5.76
CA ILE A 483 -19.53 7.86 4.30
C ILE A 483 -20.09 6.56 3.73
N SER A 484 -21.06 6.69 2.83
CA SER A 484 -21.49 5.61 1.95
C SER A 484 -21.34 6.06 0.50
N CYS A 485 -20.68 5.27 -0.32
CA CYS A 485 -20.41 5.60 -1.71
C CYS A 485 -20.47 4.33 -2.58
N PRO A 486 -21.37 4.28 -3.58
CA PRO A 486 -21.47 3.14 -4.50
C PRO A 486 -20.17 2.82 -5.23
N ARG A 487 -19.39 3.84 -5.61
CA ARG A 487 -18.14 3.61 -6.35
C ARG A 487 -17.13 4.73 -6.14
N ILE A 488 -15.90 4.33 -5.84
CA ILE A 488 -14.72 5.21 -5.83
C ILE A 488 -13.73 4.65 -6.83
N SER A 489 -13.25 5.50 -7.74
CA SER A 489 -12.23 5.14 -8.73
C SER A 489 -11.09 6.14 -8.69
N PHE A 490 -9.86 5.67 -8.54
CA PHE A 490 -8.66 6.49 -8.61
C PHE A 490 -7.85 6.10 -9.83
N LEU A 491 -7.46 7.09 -10.61
CA LEU A 491 -6.69 6.92 -11.82
C LEU A 491 -5.49 7.85 -11.81
N ARG A 492 -4.30 7.31 -12.05
CA ARG A 492 -3.07 8.08 -12.22
C ARG A 492 -2.47 7.81 -13.59
N ARG A 493 -2.27 8.88 -14.36
CA ARG A 493 -1.54 8.90 -15.64
C ARG A 493 -0.84 10.25 -15.78
N PRO A 494 0.45 10.38 -15.44
CA PRO A 494 1.17 11.64 -15.57
C PRO A 494 1.22 12.12 -17.03
N THR A 495 1.03 13.42 -17.26
CA THR A 495 0.99 14.07 -18.59
C THR A 495 2.27 13.83 -19.39
N THR A 496 3.42 13.74 -18.72
CA THR A 496 4.71 13.37 -19.32
C THR A 496 4.73 11.94 -19.87
N ALA A 497 3.88 11.03 -19.42
CA ALA A 497 3.85 9.65 -19.92
C ALA A 497 3.26 9.53 -21.34
N ALA A 498 2.36 10.45 -21.72
CA ALA A 498 1.76 10.51 -23.06
C ALA A 498 2.68 11.23 -24.07
N SER A 499 3.34 12.32 -23.66
CA SER A 499 4.25 13.10 -24.52
C SER A 499 5.67 12.52 -24.65
N LEU A 500 6.04 11.53 -23.84
CA LEU A 500 7.30 10.78 -23.97
C LEU A 500 7.27 9.67 -25.01
N GLN A 501 6.24 9.64 -25.88
CA GLN A 501 6.31 8.89 -27.13
C GLN A 501 7.44 9.46 -27.98
N VAL A 502 8.64 8.93 -27.77
CA VAL A 502 9.80 9.01 -28.64
C VAL A 502 9.90 10.38 -29.32
N SER A 503 10.38 11.42 -28.60
CA SER A 503 10.92 12.60 -29.28
C SER A 503 12.14 12.13 -30.06
N THR A 504 11.85 11.73 -31.29
CA THR A 504 12.72 10.93 -32.12
C THR A 504 13.79 11.78 -32.81
N ASN A 505 13.71 13.11 -32.63
CA ASN A 505 14.53 14.13 -33.27
C ASN A 505 15.11 15.19 -32.31
N ALA A 506 15.19 14.92 -31.00
CA ALA A 506 16.01 15.79 -30.14
C ALA A 506 17.49 15.45 -30.37
N PHE A 507 18.07 16.02 -31.44
CA PHE A 507 19.51 16.19 -31.55
C PHE A 507 20.03 16.87 -30.27
N ASP A 508 21.30 16.63 -29.93
CA ASP A 508 22.01 17.15 -28.75
C ASP A 508 22.14 18.70 -28.71
N GLY A 509 21.17 19.46 -29.24
CA GLY A 509 21.21 20.91 -29.40
C GLY A 509 19.96 21.70 -29.02
N ASP A 510 18.87 21.08 -28.55
CA ASP A 510 17.72 21.86 -28.06
C ASP A 510 18.02 22.42 -26.66
N SER A 511 18.01 23.76 -26.59
CA SER A 511 18.22 24.58 -25.40
C SER A 511 17.08 24.40 -24.39
N PHE A 512 17.08 23.27 -23.68
CA PHE A 512 16.17 23.09 -22.53
C PHE A 512 16.50 24.11 -21.44
N ALA A 513 15.47 24.77 -20.91
CA ALA A 513 15.61 25.74 -19.82
C ALA A 513 16.38 25.13 -18.63
N ASP A 514 17.35 25.88 -18.10
CA ASP A 514 18.21 25.43 -17.00
C ASP A 514 17.36 24.99 -15.79
N GLY A 515 17.55 23.74 -15.35
CA GLY A 515 16.98 23.21 -14.11
C GLY A 515 15.81 22.22 -14.24
N GLN A 516 15.20 22.02 -15.42
CA GLN A 516 14.14 21.00 -15.57
C GLN A 516 14.70 19.59 -15.84
N PRO A 517 14.25 18.55 -15.10
CA PRO A 517 14.70 17.18 -15.30
C PRO A 517 14.15 16.61 -16.61
N VAL A 518 15.05 16.26 -17.55
CA VAL A 518 14.66 15.51 -18.76
C VAL A 518 14.54 14.03 -18.41
N GLU A 519 13.34 13.47 -18.60
CA GLU A 519 13.03 12.06 -18.38
C GLU A 519 13.04 11.29 -19.71
N ARG A 520 13.62 10.09 -19.74
CA ARG A 520 13.63 9.20 -20.92
C ARG A 520 13.34 7.76 -20.52
N THR A 521 12.48 7.09 -21.27
CA THR A 521 12.16 5.66 -21.07
C THR A 521 11.54 5.05 -22.33
N LYS A 522 11.76 3.75 -22.53
CA LYS A 522 11.10 2.94 -23.58
C LYS A 522 10.07 1.95 -23.04
N PHE A 523 9.83 1.97 -21.72
CA PHE A 523 9.01 0.99 -21.02
C PHE A 523 7.59 1.49 -20.73
N GLY A 524 6.63 0.56 -20.58
CA GLY A 524 5.28 0.82 -20.09
C GLY A 524 4.13 0.28 -20.94
N LYS A 525 4.41 -0.35 -22.08
CA LYS A 525 3.41 -0.95 -23.00
C LYS A 525 3.58 -2.47 -23.14
N GLU A 526 4.30 -3.10 -22.22
CA GLU A 526 4.57 -4.53 -22.30
C GLU A 526 3.37 -5.36 -21.88
N ASP A 527 3.11 -6.44 -22.60
CA ASP A 527 2.21 -7.49 -22.12
C ASP A 527 3.00 -8.49 -21.28
N THR A 528 2.99 -8.29 -19.95
CA THR A 528 3.78 -9.08 -18.99
C THR A 528 2.95 -9.58 -17.81
N HIS A 529 1.66 -9.28 -17.80
CA HIS A 529 0.68 -9.72 -16.79
C HIS A 529 -0.73 -9.36 -17.26
N THR A 530 -1.74 -10.02 -16.70
CA THR A 530 -3.13 -9.60 -16.88
C THR A 530 -3.41 -8.27 -16.18
N CYS A 531 -3.47 -7.21 -16.98
CA CYS A 531 -3.69 -5.85 -16.52
C CYS A 531 -5.18 -5.56 -16.27
N PHE A 532 -5.49 -4.82 -15.20
CA PHE A 532 -6.82 -4.24 -14.97
C PHE A 532 -6.95 -2.82 -15.51
N ILE A 533 -5.83 -2.13 -15.74
CA ILE A 533 -5.86 -0.73 -16.18
C ILE A 533 -6.53 -0.60 -17.55
N GLY A 534 -7.48 0.34 -17.66
CA GLY A 534 -8.25 0.59 -18.87
C GLY A 534 -9.40 -0.40 -19.11
N LYS A 535 -9.61 -1.38 -18.21
CA LYS A 535 -10.78 -2.28 -18.26
C LYS A 535 -11.97 -1.78 -17.43
N ALA A 536 -11.80 -0.72 -16.64
CA ALA A 536 -12.92 -0.14 -15.93
C ALA A 536 -13.96 0.41 -16.90
N GLU A 537 -15.22 0.26 -16.52
CA GLU A 537 -16.33 0.93 -17.17
C GLU A 537 -16.10 2.44 -17.16
N ASP A 538 -16.40 3.05 -18.30
CA ASP A 538 -16.44 4.48 -18.48
C ASP A 538 -17.31 5.16 -17.40
N PRO A 539 -16.85 6.26 -16.76
CA PRO A 539 -17.59 6.96 -15.73
C PRO A 539 -19.04 7.31 -16.10
N MET A 540 -19.35 7.56 -17.37
CA MET A 540 -20.73 7.81 -17.79
C MET A 540 -21.59 6.56 -17.75
N LYS A 541 -21.05 5.43 -18.23
CA LYS A 541 -21.72 4.12 -18.10
C LYS A 541 -21.97 3.75 -16.63
N VAL A 542 -21.04 4.10 -15.75
CA VAL A 542 -21.22 3.95 -14.31
C VAL A 542 -22.40 4.78 -13.81
N GLN A 543 -22.46 6.06 -14.16
CA GLN A 543 -23.54 6.93 -13.70
C GLN A 543 -24.90 6.47 -14.20
N VAL A 544 -25.00 6.09 -15.48
CA VAL A 544 -26.23 5.50 -16.03
C VAL A 544 -26.62 4.23 -15.29
N GLY A 545 -25.65 3.35 -15.01
CA GLY A 545 -25.89 2.13 -14.21
C GLY A 545 -26.38 2.42 -12.79
N LEU A 546 -25.88 3.48 -12.15
CA LEU A 546 -26.35 3.91 -10.82
C LEU A 546 -27.76 4.49 -10.87
N ILE A 547 -28.11 5.25 -11.92
CA ILE A 547 -29.47 5.73 -12.15
C ILE A 547 -30.42 4.54 -12.32
N ASP A 548 -30.04 3.54 -13.11
CA ASP A 548 -30.84 2.34 -13.32
C ASP A 548 -31.05 1.54 -12.03
N ALA A 549 -30.00 1.37 -11.23
CA ALA A 549 -30.11 0.75 -9.92
C ALA A 549 -31.07 1.51 -9.00
N ARG A 550 -31.00 2.85 -9.01
CA ARG A 550 -31.88 3.70 -8.19
C ARG A 550 -33.34 3.67 -8.67
N LEU A 551 -33.57 3.66 -9.98
CA LEU A 551 -34.91 3.53 -10.54
C LEU A 551 -35.54 2.18 -10.16
N ASN A 552 -34.77 1.10 -10.17
CA ASN A 552 -35.23 -0.21 -9.71
C ASN A 552 -35.62 -0.20 -8.22
N GLU A 553 -34.80 0.43 -7.38
CA GLU A 553 -35.11 0.57 -5.95
C GLU A 553 -36.39 1.39 -5.71
N LEU A 554 -36.56 2.51 -6.41
CA LEU A 554 -37.76 3.34 -6.32
C LEU A 554 -39.02 2.61 -6.82
N ASN A 555 -38.90 1.82 -7.89
CA ASN A 555 -39.97 0.95 -8.36
C ASN A 555 -40.38 -0.08 -7.30
N GLU A 556 -39.42 -0.68 -6.61
CA GLU A 556 -39.71 -1.62 -5.52
C GLU A 556 -40.37 -0.91 -4.32
N GLN A 557 -39.89 0.28 -3.94
CA GLN A 557 -40.50 1.10 -2.89
C GLN A 557 -41.94 1.49 -3.25
N LYS A 558 -42.18 1.90 -4.49
CA LYS A 558 -43.53 2.19 -5.02
C LYS A 558 -44.43 0.97 -4.91
N TYR A 559 -43.96 -0.19 -5.35
CA TYR A 559 -44.70 -1.45 -5.27
C TYR A 559 -45.05 -1.82 -3.82
N ARG A 560 -44.10 -1.70 -2.88
CA ARG A 560 -44.34 -1.93 -1.44
C ARG A 560 -45.36 -0.96 -0.84
N CYS A 561 -45.29 0.32 -1.20
CA CYS A 561 -46.27 1.31 -0.74
C CYS A 561 -47.68 0.98 -1.25
N LEU A 562 -47.81 0.59 -2.51
CA LEU A 562 -49.09 0.18 -3.11
C LEU A 562 -49.67 -1.08 -2.45
N LEU A 563 -48.83 -2.07 -2.14
CA LEU A 563 -49.24 -3.28 -1.41
C LEU A 563 -49.73 -2.97 0.00
N ASN A 564 -48.99 -2.15 0.76
CA ASN A 564 -49.36 -1.78 2.13
C ASN A 564 -50.65 -0.92 2.15
N ALA A 565 -50.85 -0.07 1.14
CA ALA A 565 -52.08 0.71 0.98
C ALA A 565 -53.31 -0.16 0.61
N GLY A 566 -53.11 -1.35 0.03
CA GLY A 566 -54.18 -2.28 -0.33
C GLY A 566 -54.75 -3.10 0.84
N SER A 567 -54.05 -3.17 1.97
CA SER A 567 -54.46 -3.90 3.18
C SER A 567 -54.82 -2.96 4.33
N PHE A 568 -56.12 -2.68 4.50
CA PHE A 568 -56.76 -2.05 5.68
C PHE A 568 -56.34 -0.62 6.09
N HIS A 569 -56.65 0.43 5.32
CA HIS A 569 -57.24 1.71 5.82
C HIS A 569 -57.43 2.78 4.70
N PRO A 570 -58.29 3.80 4.90
CA PRO A 570 -58.39 4.96 4.00
C PRO A 570 -57.03 5.68 3.90
N GLN A 571 -56.63 6.06 2.69
CA GLN A 571 -55.35 6.68 2.34
C GLN A 571 -54.89 7.70 3.38
N ARG A 572 -53.84 7.40 4.14
CA ARG A 572 -53.18 8.44 4.93
C ARG A 572 -52.61 9.47 3.96
N PRO A 573 -52.74 10.78 4.24
CA PRO A 573 -52.16 11.84 3.40
C PRO A 573 -50.65 11.66 3.19
N GLU A 574 -49.97 11.07 4.19
CA GLU A 574 -48.53 10.78 4.18
C GLU A 574 -48.12 9.76 3.12
N ASP A 575 -48.88 8.67 2.93
CA ASP A 575 -48.58 7.63 1.96
C ASP A 575 -48.79 8.13 0.52
N THR A 576 -49.82 8.96 0.32
CA THR A 576 -50.09 9.59 -0.99
C THR A 576 -49.00 10.60 -1.34
N LYS A 577 -48.55 11.40 -0.36
CA LYS A 577 -47.43 12.33 -0.52
C LYS A 577 -46.13 11.58 -0.84
N LEU A 578 -45.85 10.47 -0.17
CA LEU A 578 -44.67 9.64 -0.43
C LEU A 578 -44.69 9.05 -1.84
N LEU A 579 -45.83 8.53 -2.30
CA LEU A 579 -45.98 8.00 -3.67
C LEU A 579 -45.73 9.09 -4.73
N LEU A 580 -46.31 10.28 -4.56
CA LEU A 580 -46.07 11.41 -5.46
C LEU A 580 -44.59 11.84 -5.48
N GLN A 581 -43.92 11.82 -4.33
CA GLN A 581 -42.48 12.10 -4.24
C GLN A 581 -41.63 11.04 -4.96
N ILE A 582 -42.01 9.75 -4.84
CA ILE A 582 -41.34 8.66 -5.54
C ILE A 582 -41.50 8.83 -7.06
N GLU A 583 -42.72 9.09 -7.53
CA GLU A 583 -43.02 9.28 -8.96
C GLU A 583 -42.29 10.47 -9.55
N ALA A 584 -42.33 11.63 -8.89
CA ALA A 584 -41.59 12.82 -9.32
C ALA A 584 -40.09 12.53 -9.43
N ARG A 585 -39.51 11.83 -8.43
CA ARG A 585 -38.09 11.48 -8.44
C ARG A 585 -37.73 10.48 -9.53
N MET A 586 -38.61 9.53 -9.84
CA MET A 586 -38.42 8.61 -10.96
C MET A 586 -38.41 9.35 -12.30
N GLN A 587 -39.33 10.31 -12.48
CA GLN A 587 -39.39 11.11 -13.70
C GLN A 587 -38.10 11.91 -13.92
N THR A 588 -37.62 12.62 -12.89
CA THR A 588 -36.35 13.37 -12.98
C THR A 588 -35.16 12.47 -13.34
N LEU A 589 -35.08 11.27 -12.74
CA LEU A 589 -34.00 10.32 -13.05
C LEU A 589 -34.10 9.76 -14.48
N GLN A 590 -35.30 9.57 -15.01
CA GLN A 590 -35.51 9.15 -16.40
C GLN A 590 -35.11 10.24 -17.39
N GLU A 591 -35.46 11.49 -17.10
CA GLU A 591 -35.03 12.66 -17.89
C GLU A 591 -33.51 12.80 -17.88
N LEU A 592 -32.88 12.72 -16.71
CA LEU A 592 -31.42 12.75 -16.56
C LEU A 592 -30.73 11.59 -17.31
N LYS A 593 -31.29 10.39 -17.27
CA LYS A 593 -30.77 9.26 -18.05
C LYS A 593 -30.86 9.54 -19.56
N ALA A 594 -31.97 10.11 -20.03
CA ALA A 594 -32.17 10.40 -21.43
C ALA A 594 -31.19 11.48 -21.94
N THR A 595 -30.92 12.53 -21.16
CA THR A 595 -29.92 13.55 -21.51
C THR A 595 -28.51 12.94 -21.59
N MET A 596 -28.11 12.14 -20.59
CA MET A 596 -26.79 11.49 -20.58
C MET A 596 -26.58 10.54 -21.76
N LEU A 597 -27.62 9.85 -22.24
CA LEU A 597 -27.53 8.94 -23.38
C LEU A 597 -27.49 9.69 -24.72
N ASN A 598 -28.30 10.74 -24.89
CA ASN A 598 -28.36 11.51 -26.13
C ASN A 598 -27.03 12.22 -26.43
N ASP A 599 -26.38 12.79 -25.42
CA ASP A 599 -25.09 13.48 -25.59
C ASP A 599 -23.90 12.53 -25.79
N SER A 600 -24.06 11.24 -25.46
CA SER A 600 -23.06 10.20 -25.73
C SER A 600 -23.06 9.70 -27.19
N GLY A 601 -24.18 9.88 -27.91
CA GLY A 601 -24.35 9.41 -29.30
C GLY A 601 -23.94 10.43 -30.37
N ASN A 602 -23.76 11.71 -30.01
CA ASN A 602 -23.57 12.80 -30.97
C ASN A 602 -22.09 13.12 -31.27
N CYS A 603 -21.14 12.31 -30.79
CA CYS A 603 -19.70 12.60 -30.84
C CYS A 603 -18.84 11.57 -31.60
N ASP A 604 -19.43 10.49 -32.14
CA ASP A 604 -18.72 9.56 -33.04
C ASP A 604 -18.59 10.08 -34.49
N GLY A 605 -19.04 11.31 -34.76
CA GLY A 605 -18.94 11.91 -36.08
C GLY A 605 -19.00 13.43 -36.07
N ASP A 606 -17.93 14.10 -35.65
CA ASP A 606 -17.50 15.29 -36.39
C ASP A 606 -16.04 15.68 -36.12
N ASN A 607 -15.17 15.30 -37.05
CA ASN A 607 -13.89 15.95 -37.28
C ASN A 607 -14.05 16.81 -38.55
N SER A 608 -14.82 17.90 -38.45
CA SER A 608 -14.90 18.90 -39.53
C SER A 608 -15.00 20.32 -38.96
N ALA A 609 -13.92 21.06 -39.13
CA ALA A 609 -13.83 22.50 -39.40
C ALA A 609 -15.00 23.45 -39.04
N GLY A 610 -14.72 24.37 -38.11
CA GLY A 610 -14.89 25.82 -38.28
C GLY A 610 -16.29 26.39 -38.59
N GLY A 611 -16.79 27.20 -37.65
CA GLY A 611 -17.88 28.15 -37.94
C GLY A 611 -18.39 28.85 -36.70
N ASP A 612 -17.86 30.05 -36.43
CA ASP A 612 -18.51 31.03 -35.58
C ASP A 612 -19.93 31.31 -36.10
N THR A 613 -20.96 31.10 -35.28
CA THR A 613 -22.19 31.88 -35.41
C THR A 613 -22.91 31.95 -34.06
N ALA A 614 -22.77 33.11 -33.43
CA ALA A 614 -23.65 33.54 -32.36
C ALA A 614 -25.07 33.71 -32.93
N ASN A 615 -26.04 33.06 -32.30
CA ASN A 615 -27.43 33.51 -32.35
C ASN A 615 -28.01 33.42 -30.93
N GLN A 616 -28.11 34.61 -30.32
CA GLN A 616 -28.97 34.86 -29.18
C GLN A 616 -30.42 34.75 -29.65
N THR A 617 -31.19 33.88 -29.01
CA THR A 617 -32.64 34.06 -28.91
C THR A 617 -32.98 34.07 -27.43
N ASP A 618 -33.33 35.29 -27.01
CA ASP A 618 -33.86 35.68 -25.71
C ASP A 618 -35.27 35.09 -25.54
N GLY A 619 -35.56 34.49 -24.38
CA GLY A 619 -36.91 34.03 -24.04
C GLY A 619 -36.98 32.97 -22.95
N GLY A 620 -37.39 33.39 -21.74
CA GLY A 620 -38.02 32.51 -20.75
C GLY A 620 -37.26 32.31 -19.45
N ASP A 621 -37.39 33.26 -18.54
CA ASP A 621 -36.97 33.18 -17.14
C ASP A 621 -37.80 32.14 -16.37
N GLY A 622 -37.12 31.17 -15.75
CA GLY A 622 -37.68 30.26 -14.74
C GLY A 622 -37.33 28.78 -14.91
N SER A 623 -36.29 28.32 -14.19
CA SER A 623 -36.02 26.91 -13.81
C SER A 623 -34.90 26.11 -14.52
N ASP A 624 -33.83 26.74 -15.04
CA ASP A 624 -32.71 25.99 -15.67
C ASP A 624 -31.42 25.85 -14.84
N SER A 625 -31.36 26.40 -13.62
CA SER A 625 -30.11 26.40 -12.83
C SER A 625 -29.62 25.01 -12.39
N TRP A 626 -30.50 24.00 -12.32
CA TRP A 626 -30.12 22.62 -11.98
C TRP A 626 -29.60 21.84 -13.19
N ALA A 627 -30.18 22.05 -14.37
CA ALA A 627 -29.79 21.38 -15.61
C ALA A 627 -28.39 21.82 -16.08
N ASP A 628 -28.03 23.09 -15.88
CA ASP A 628 -26.68 23.59 -16.18
C ASP A 628 -25.60 22.98 -15.27
N GLY A 629 -25.92 22.73 -14.00
CA GLY A 629 -25.01 22.05 -13.06
C GLY A 629 -24.75 20.59 -13.46
N GLU A 630 -25.78 19.88 -13.92
CA GLU A 630 -25.66 18.50 -14.38
C GLU A 630 -24.91 18.38 -15.72
N ARG A 631 -25.13 19.32 -16.65
CA ARG A 631 -24.35 19.45 -17.89
C ARG A 631 -22.87 19.76 -17.62
N PHE A 632 -22.59 20.64 -16.67
CA PHE A 632 -21.20 20.92 -16.26
C PHE A 632 -20.52 19.68 -15.67
N LEU A 633 -21.22 18.94 -14.80
CA LEU A 633 -20.70 17.68 -14.24
C LEU A 633 -20.50 16.60 -15.32
N PHE A 634 -21.35 16.58 -16.33
CA PHE A 634 -21.23 15.69 -17.50
C PHE A 634 -19.99 16.03 -18.33
N GLU A 635 -19.79 17.29 -18.71
CA GLU A 635 -18.63 17.73 -19.48
C GLU A 635 -17.32 17.52 -18.69
N LEU A 636 -17.35 17.78 -17.38
CA LEU A 636 -16.23 17.50 -16.49
C LEU A 636 -15.94 15.98 -16.40
N ALA A 637 -16.96 15.13 -16.28
CA ALA A 637 -16.80 13.68 -16.26
C ALA A 637 -16.20 13.16 -17.58
N LYS A 638 -16.58 13.75 -18.72
CA LYS A 638 -16.00 13.46 -20.04
C LYS A 638 -14.53 13.85 -20.12
N GLN A 639 -14.17 15.06 -19.70
CA GLN A 639 -12.78 15.52 -19.63
C GLN A 639 -11.92 14.71 -18.65
N ILE A 640 -12.51 14.20 -17.57
CA ILE A 640 -11.86 13.30 -16.61
C ILE A 640 -11.71 11.89 -17.18
N SER A 641 -12.57 11.45 -18.09
CA SER A 641 -12.49 10.13 -18.73
C SER A 641 -11.52 10.11 -19.92
N ASP A 642 -11.25 11.26 -20.50
CA ASP A 642 -10.32 11.41 -21.63
C ASP A 642 -8.91 10.89 -21.29
N GLU A 643 -8.35 10.11 -22.21
CA GLU A 643 -6.96 9.65 -22.14
C GLU A 643 -5.97 10.81 -22.22
N ASN A 644 -6.36 11.91 -22.86
CA ASN A 644 -5.56 13.13 -23.04
C ASN A 644 -5.75 14.18 -21.94
N SER A 645 -6.44 13.84 -20.84
CA SER A 645 -6.67 14.74 -19.71
C SER A 645 -5.36 15.31 -19.15
N GLU A 646 -5.33 16.62 -18.87
CA GLU A 646 -4.17 17.29 -18.27
C GLU A 646 -3.89 16.80 -16.82
N TRP A 647 -4.92 16.23 -16.17
CA TRP A 647 -4.89 15.83 -14.77
C TRP A 647 -4.16 14.49 -14.56
N SER A 648 -3.00 14.57 -13.91
CA SER A 648 -2.17 13.39 -13.63
C SER A 648 -2.75 12.40 -12.63
N ASN A 649 -3.51 12.88 -11.64
CA ASN A 649 -4.20 12.08 -10.63
C ASN A 649 -5.67 12.50 -10.63
N ARG A 650 -6.57 11.54 -10.81
CA ARG A 650 -8.01 11.73 -10.91
C ARG A 650 -8.68 10.83 -9.88
N LEU A 651 -9.47 11.42 -8.99
CA LEU A 651 -10.28 10.69 -8.02
C LEU A 651 -11.75 10.94 -8.33
N LEU A 652 -12.45 9.90 -8.76
CA LEU A 652 -13.88 9.93 -9.04
C LEU A 652 -14.61 9.28 -7.87
N VAL A 653 -15.55 10.02 -7.28
CA VAL A 653 -16.39 9.57 -6.17
C VAL A 653 -17.83 9.70 -6.64
N HIS A 654 -18.49 8.56 -6.87
CA HIS A 654 -19.84 8.54 -7.42
C HIS A 654 -20.87 8.57 -6.29
N ASN A 655 -21.73 9.59 -6.31
CA ASN A 655 -22.87 9.77 -5.41
C ASN A 655 -22.56 9.51 -3.93
N PRO A 656 -21.57 10.21 -3.34
CA PRO A 656 -21.24 10.03 -1.93
C PRO A 656 -22.37 10.56 -1.03
N SER A 657 -22.79 9.76 -0.06
CA SER A 657 -23.59 10.19 1.07
C SER A 657 -22.67 10.37 2.27
N ILE A 658 -22.62 11.60 2.81
CA ILE A 658 -21.74 11.96 3.92
C ILE A 658 -22.61 12.37 5.11
N LEU A 659 -22.39 11.74 6.26
CA LEU A 659 -23.05 12.03 7.52
C LEU A 659 -22.01 12.58 8.50
N ILE A 660 -22.23 13.80 8.99
CA ILE A 660 -21.34 14.47 9.95
C ILE A 660 -22.16 14.90 11.15
N SER A 661 -22.00 14.19 12.27
CA SER A 661 -22.47 14.61 13.59
C SER A 661 -21.31 15.23 14.39
N ASN A 662 -21.61 15.87 15.52
CA ASN A 662 -20.58 16.38 16.43
C ASN A 662 -19.62 15.25 16.87
N SER A 663 -20.15 14.08 17.22
CA SER A 663 -19.35 12.92 17.62
C SER A 663 -18.44 12.42 16.50
N ILE A 664 -18.94 12.37 15.26
CA ILE A 664 -18.13 12.00 14.09
C ILE A 664 -17.02 13.02 13.85
N ARG A 665 -17.37 14.32 13.85
CA ARG A 665 -16.42 15.42 13.67
C ARG A 665 -15.30 15.34 14.69
N ASP A 666 -15.62 15.14 15.95
CA ASP A 666 -14.64 15.14 17.04
C ASP A 666 -13.69 13.94 16.95
N ILE A 667 -14.19 12.75 16.60
CA ILE A 667 -13.34 11.56 16.32
C ILE A 667 -12.41 11.84 15.14
N LEU A 668 -12.93 12.34 14.02
CA LEU A 668 -12.14 12.57 12.81
C LEU A 668 -11.10 13.67 12.98
N LEU A 669 -11.44 14.77 13.67
CA LEU A 669 -10.49 15.85 13.96
C LEU A 669 -9.38 15.38 14.91
N LYS A 670 -9.71 14.65 15.97
CA LYS A 670 -8.69 14.11 16.89
C LYS A 670 -7.80 13.08 16.20
N TYR A 671 -8.37 12.22 15.36
CA TYR A 671 -7.60 11.34 14.48
C TYR A 671 -6.64 12.12 13.56
N TYR A 672 -7.11 13.19 12.92
CA TYR A 672 -6.29 14.06 12.07
C TYR A 672 -5.14 14.70 12.86
N TYR A 673 -5.44 15.26 14.04
CA TYR A 673 -4.42 15.85 14.91
C TYR A 673 -3.41 14.83 15.41
N SER A 674 -3.83 13.63 15.84
CA SER A 674 -2.91 12.55 16.24
C SER A 674 -2.00 12.13 15.07
N SER A 675 -2.54 12.01 13.86
CA SER A 675 -1.74 11.73 12.66
C SER A 675 -0.76 12.86 12.36
N SER A 676 -1.17 14.12 12.49
CA SER A 676 -0.34 15.29 12.22
C SER A 676 0.78 15.46 13.26
N GLN A 677 0.45 15.39 14.55
CA GLN A 677 1.39 15.48 15.66
C GLN A 677 2.47 14.40 15.56
N ARG A 678 2.08 13.15 15.26
CA ARG A 678 3.05 12.07 15.07
C ARG A 678 4.01 12.36 13.91
N ARG A 679 3.49 12.81 12.77
CA ARG A 679 4.34 13.18 11.62
C ARG A 679 5.29 14.32 11.96
N ALA A 680 4.82 15.33 12.71
CA ALA A 680 5.66 16.43 13.18
C ALA A 680 6.76 15.92 14.12
N PHE A 681 6.40 15.11 15.13
CA PHE A 681 7.35 14.51 16.06
C PHE A 681 8.44 13.69 15.34
N MET A 682 8.04 12.82 14.40
CA MET A 682 8.98 12.06 13.56
C MET A 682 9.89 12.96 12.73
N TYR A 683 9.38 14.10 12.23
CA TYR A 683 10.20 15.07 11.52
C TYR A 683 11.21 15.76 12.44
N HIS A 684 10.79 16.24 13.61
CA HIS A 684 11.66 16.95 14.57
C HIS A 684 12.82 16.09 15.09
N ILE A 685 12.62 14.78 15.23
CA ILE A 685 13.69 13.84 15.63
C ILE A 685 14.57 13.43 14.44
N SER A 686 14.17 13.76 13.21
CA SER A 686 14.93 13.37 12.01
C SER A 686 16.22 14.16 11.86
N ALA A 687 17.26 13.51 11.32
CA ALA A 687 18.52 14.17 10.97
C ALA A 687 18.34 15.36 10.00
N ARG A 688 17.26 15.38 9.21
CA ARG A 688 16.95 16.49 8.31
C ARG A 688 16.52 17.75 9.06
N ALA A 689 15.73 17.61 10.13
CA ALA A 689 15.36 18.73 10.98
C ALA A 689 16.57 19.25 11.75
N VAL A 690 17.40 18.36 12.31
CA VAL A 690 18.67 18.74 12.96
C VAL A 690 19.56 19.49 11.98
N LYS A 691 19.74 18.98 10.76
CA LYS A 691 20.52 19.67 9.72
C LYS A 691 19.92 21.03 9.38
N PHE A 692 18.61 21.13 9.21
CA PHE A 692 17.95 22.40 8.92
C PHE A 692 18.19 23.44 10.02
N ILE A 693 18.13 23.03 11.29
CA ILE A 693 18.44 23.90 12.43
C ILE A 693 19.92 24.31 12.42
N LEU A 694 20.84 23.39 12.11
CA LEU A 694 22.27 23.71 11.96
C LEU A 694 22.51 24.69 10.80
N ASP A 695 21.92 24.43 9.63
CA ASP A 695 22.03 25.29 8.45
C ASP A 695 21.47 26.70 8.74
N LEU A 696 20.36 26.81 9.49
CA LEU A 696 19.82 28.10 9.95
C LEU A 696 20.76 28.81 10.93
N ALA A 697 21.33 28.08 11.90
CA ALA A 697 22.30 28.64 12.85
C ALA A 697 23.57 29.14 12.13
N GLU A 698 24.05 28.42 11.12
CA GLU A 698 25.16 28.84 10.25
C GLU A 698 24.80 30.10 9.46
N GLN A 699 23.58 30.19 8.92
CA GLN A 699 23.10 31.40 8.22
C GLN A 699 23.00 32.62 9.14
N GLU A 700 22.48 32.47 10.35
CA GLU A 700 22.44 33.57 11.32
C GLU A 700 23.86 34.00 11.74
N SER A 701 24.76 33.05 11.96
CA SER A 701 26.16 33.34 12.31
C SER A 701 26.93 34.03 11.17
N SER A 702 26.59 33.75 9.91
CA SER A 702 27.19 34.39 8.74
C SER A 702 26.58 35.75 8.40
N CYS A 703 25.39 36.07 8.92
CA CYS A 703 24.75 37.38 8.74
C CYS A 703 25.19 38.47 9.74
N GLN A 704 26.01 38.17 10.75
CA GLN A 704 26.52 39.19 11.69
C GLN A 704 27.98 39.58 11.44
N ALA A 705 28.22 40.63 10.63
CA ALA A 705 29.19 41.70 10.89
C ALA A 705 29.26 42.75 9.74
N GLN A 706 28.22 43.55 9.53
CA GLN A 706 28.44 44.93 9.09
C GLN A 706 28.49 45.80 10.34
N LYS A 707 29.71 46.08 10.82
CA LYS A 707 29.94 46.99 11.95
C LYS A 707 29.41 48.39 11.58
N PRO A 708 28.48 48.98 12.33
CA PRO A 708 28.22 50.41 12.21
C PRO A 708 29.46 51.17 12.66
N LYS A 709 29.91 52.15 11.86
CA LYS A 709 30.97 53.10 12.23
C LYS A 709 30.52 53.84 13.50
N HIS A 710 31.12 53.50 14.63
CA HIS A 710 30.88 54.20 15.88
C HIS A 710 31.96 55.26 16.07
N ASP A 711 31.59 56.53 15.89
CA ASP A 711 32.37 57.64 16.39
C ASP A 711 32.06 57.87 17.89
N PHE A 712 33.15 58.08 18.62
CA PHE A 712 33.31 58.86 19.85
C PHE A 712 32.53 58.56 21.15
N ASN A 713 33.30 57.97 22.07
CA ASN A 713 33.65 58.47 23.42
C ASN A 713 32.76 58.24 24.66
N LYS A 714 33.35 57.42 25.54
CA LYS A 714 33.54 57.59 27.01
C LYS A 714 32.31 57.96 27.86
N ARG A 715 31.86 57.00 28.67
CA ARG A 715 32.01 57.04 30.14
C ARG A 715 31.65 55.71 30.82
N ARG A 716 32.46 55.38 31.84
CA ARG A 716 32.46 54.21 32.72
C ARG A 716 31.27 54.15 33.69
N SER A 717 30.78 52.94 33.98
CA SER A 717 30.50 52.41 35.33
C SER A 717 30.17 50.91 35.21
N ARG A 718 31.05 49.98 35.62
CA ARG A 718 31.21 49.33 36.94
C ARG A 718 30.26 48.13 37.20
N MET A 719 30.89 46.94 37.29
CA MET A 719 30.64 45.80 38.20
C MET A 719 29.32 45.02 38.01
N ARG A 720 29.25 43.68 38.09
CA ARG A 720 30.10 42.64 38.72
C ARG A 720 29.82 41.29 38.03
N SER A 721 30.88 40.51 37.87
CA SER A 721 30.90 39.08 37.56
C SER A 721 30.29 38.23 38.67
N PHE A 722 29.65 37.11 38.33
CA PHE A 722 29.74 35.85 39.08
C PHE A 722 29.43 34.66 38.15
N ASP A 723 30.46 33.85 37.89
CA ASP A 723 30.38 32.50 37.35
C ASP A 723 29.67 31.55 38.33
N TYR A 724 28.97 30.54 37.83
CA TYR A 724 28.94 29.23 38.49
C TYR A 724 28.89 28.07 37.50
N GLN A 725 29.75 27.09 37.81
CA GLN A 725 30.19 25.95 37.02
C GLN A 725 29.14 24.83 36.90
N LYS A 726 29.35 24.05 35.83
CA LYS A 726 28.86 22.69 35.60
C LYS A 726 29.08 21.76 36.81
N PHE A 727 28.10 20.89 37.05
CA PHE A 727 28.31 19.60 37.68
C PHE A 727 27.82 18.50 36.73
N ASP A 728 28.61 17.42 36.69
CA ASP A 728 28.38 16.16 35.99
C ASP A 728 27.09 15.45 36.39
#